data_AF-A0A667ZAS4-F1
#
_entry.id   AF-A0A667ZAS4-F1
#
_cell.length_a   1.000
_cell.length_b   1.000
_cell.length_c   1.000
_cell.angle_alpha   90.00
_cell.angle_beta   90.00
_cell.angle_gamma   90.00
#
_symmetry.space_group_name_H-M   'P 1'
#
loop_
_entity.id
_entity.type
_entity.pdbx_description
1 polymer ?
#
loop_
_entity_poly.entity_id
_entity_poly.type
_entity_poly.pdbx_seq_one_letter_code
_entity_poly.pdbx_strand_id
1 'polypeptide(L)'
;PRTEIQSPDPLQKSKVGNFFKKSFVIVRVCVWVCSLRSAYPCSERLKNAGFVWSPSVGHEELQQGLGVSVKVTVISEHFREPLTFTCDGSSTVDLLIYQTLCYAQDDLDHVDVDDYLLKVCGQNEFLNKNHLVLTLSCFSFSLFSPKYHCICCQFCCAFCCLFVKHILCFEKGYIIIECYTLYVTSCVLCYFFVFLFSILVSPVHSLSFFLSLSLSLYRSFPRVCFPVQINQLPRESQLTVTLYASALPPPGGAEEKGKQRRSIEALGWVTMPLFNFRQLTAEDKRLLWEKRAFCQAESAALPLVLASAPRWEWACLPDIYALLRQWVCLSHLDALGLLHASFPDQELRRTAVQWMDSISDAELLDFLPQLVQALKYECYLDSSLVRFLLRRAIGDIRIAHYLFWLLKDALQDSQFSGRYQHLLAALLCCVGRGLREEFDRQCWLVTILAKVAQKVRDTTSSRQTVLREGLEEVKQFFSVSSNCRLPLNPALVVKAINIQSCSFFNSNAVPLKLSFQNLDPKGDNISVIFKSGDDLRQDMLTLQVIRIMNKIWIQEGLDMRMVIFRCFSTGRGRGMVEMIPHAETLRKIQVEHGVTGSFKDRPLADWLQKHNPTDDQYEKAVENFIYSCAGCCVATYILGICDRHNDNIMLKTSGHMFHIDFGKFLGHAQMFGNIKRDRAPFVFTSDMAYVINGGDKPSSRFHDFVDLCCEAYNLIRKHTHLFLNLLGLMLSCGIPELSDLEDLKYVYDALRPHESEADATMYFTRLIESSLGSVATKLNFFIHNLAQMKFASSEERPVLSFAPRVHTVKSDGLIRNLYVCRHVRTYNPSKGYAFVVKVEREGQQGAVLVQRSFEEFHELHSKLRLIFPSSKLPSFPSRFVIGRSRGEAMADRRKDELNGYVWHLVHAAPEIAQVKMTWSPVSGKELGEVKLSISYKSDKLFIMVMHIRGLDGTDPDPYVKLYLLPDPQKTSKRKTKAARRTCNPTYNEMLVYERIPLGDLDQRVIHLRVLGDGAFWENTLLGETYIALKKLVPGQHWVDWHQLGTAGTESTR
;
A
#
# COMPACT_ATOMS: atom_id res chain seq x y z
N PRO A 1 33.61 50.32 11.26
CA PRO A 1 34.39 50.86 12.40
C PRO A 1 35.61 49.97 12.69
N ARG A 2 36.80 50.54 12.48
CA ARG A 2 38.09 49.91 12.81
C ARG A 2 38.28 49.93 14.32
N THR A 3 38.55 48.78 14.91
CA THR A 3 39.21 48.68 16.23
C THR A 3 40.18 47.51 16.17
N GLU A 4 41.46 47.84 16.24
CA GLU A 4 42.57 46.93 16.45
C GLU A 4 42.36 46.21 17.80
N ILE A 5 42.43 44.88 17.78
CA ILE A 5 42.56 44.06 18.98
C ILE A 5 43.84 43.26 18.82
N GLN A 6 44.72 43.44 19.80
CA GLN A 6 45.99 42.74 19.95
C GLN A 6 45.80 41.21 19.84
N SER A 7 46.81 40.58 19.26
CA SER A 7 46.90 39.16 18.93
C SER A 7 46.44 38.20 20.04
N PRO A 8 45.47 37.31 19.74
CA PRO A 8 45.25 36.12 20.53
C PRO A 8 45.74 34.84 19.84
N ASP A 9 46.04 33.88 20.72
CA ASP A 9 46.49 32.49 20.56
C ASP A 9 46.03 31.73 19.28
N PRO A 10 46.86 30.90 18.63
CA PRO A 10 46.50 30.16 17.41
C PRO A 10 45.29 29.23 17.55
N LEU A 11 44.98 28.76 18.77
CA LEU A 11 43.80 27.92 19.05
C LEU A 11 42.47 28.68 19.03
N GLN A 12 42.45 29.99 19.28
CA GLN A 12 41.22 30.79 19.13
C GLN A 12 40.89 31.06 17.66
N LYS A 13 41.90 31.16 16.77
CA LYS A 13 41.67 31.39 15.33
C LYS A 13 40.91 30.24 14.63
N SER A 14 41.03 28.98 15.07
CA SER A 14 40.32 27.87 14.42
C SER A 14 38.85 27.75 14.85
N LYS A 15 38.54 28.00 16.13
CA LYS A 15 37.15 28.08 16.63
C LYS A 15 36.43 29.32 16.11
N VAL A 16 37.11 30.46 16.06
CA VAL A 16 36.59 31.70 15.47
C VAL A 16 36.42 31.52 13.95
N GLY A 17 37.40 30.95 13.24
CA GLY A 17 37.29 30.72 11.79
C GLY A 17 36.14 29.80 11.37
N ASN A 18 35.84 28.74 12.12
CA ASN A 18 34.71 27.85 11.86
C ASN A 18 33.35 28.48 12.24
N PHE A 19 33.31 29.31 13.28
CA PHE A 19 32.12 30.08 13.64
C PHE A 19 31.82 31.19 12.60
N PHE A 20 32.86 31.87 12.11
CA PHE A 20 32.76 32.91 11.08
C PHE A 20 32.43 32.32 9.69
N LYS A 21 32.96 31.14 9.31
CA LYS A 21 32.60 30.47 8.04
C LYS A 21 31.15 29.97 8.01
N LYS A 22 30.66 29.35 9.10
CA LYS A 22 29.22 28.98 9.22
C LYS A 22 28.33 30.22 9.17
N SER A 23 28.76 31.32 9.80
CA SER A 23 28.02 32.59 9.79
C SER A 23 27.96 33.23 8.40
N PHE A 24 29.04 33.22 7.61
CA PHE A 24 29.05 33.88 6.29
C PHE A 24 28.16 33.16 5.25
N VAL A 25 28.11 31.83 5.28
CA VAL A 25 27.24 31.06 4.36
C VAL A 25 25.77 31.31 4.68
N ILE A 26 25.40 31.30 5.97
CA ILE A 26 24.03 31.62 6.41
C ILE A 26 23.68 33.07 6.04
N VAL A 27 24.60 34.02 6.29
CA VAL A 27 24.40 35.44 5.93
C VAL A 27 24.17 35.61 4.42
N ARG A 28 24.92 34.91 3.56
CA ARG A 28 24.70 34.95 2.10
C ARG A 28 23.32 34.46 1.70
N VAL A 29 22.86 33.36 2.29
CA VAL A 29 21.50 32.84 2.06
C VAL A 29 20.47 33.87 2.55
N CYS A 30 20.65 34.44 3.73
CA CYS A 30 19.74 35.47 4.26
C CYS A 30 19.68 36.71 3.36
N VAL A 31 20.82 37.22 2.88
CA VAL A 31 20.86 38.36 1.96
C VAL A 31 20.12 38.04 0.67
N TRP A 32 20.36 36.86 0.09
CA TRP A 32 19.66 36.45 -1.12
C TRP A 32 18.15 36.28 -0.90
N VAL A 33 17.73 35.67 0.22
CA VAL A 33 16.31 35.56 0.59
C VAL A 33 15.66 36.93 0.73
N CYS A 34 16.34 37.91 1.34
CA CYS A 34 15.85 39.28 1.42
C CYS A 34 15.71 39.93 0.04
N SER A 35 16.68 39.73 -0.86
CA SER A 35 16.61 40.21 -2.24
C SER A 35 15.48 39.55 -3.01
N LEU A 36 15.32 38.22 -2.90
CA LEU A 36 14.23 37.48 -3.54
C LEU A 36 12.88 38.02 -3.05
N ARG A 37 12.69 38.13 -1.73
CA ARG A 37 11.44 38.65 -1.15
C ARG A 37 11.13 40.08 -1.62
N SER A 38 12.16 40.90 -1.82
CA SER A 38 11.98 42.28 -2.32
C SER A 38 11.52 42.32 -3.77
N ALA A 39 11.79 41.28 -4.57
CA ALA A 39 11.33 41.16 -5.96
C ALA A 39 9.86 40.69 -6.10
N TYR A 40 9.24 40.22 -5.01
CA TYR A 40 7.84 39.76 -4.97
C TYR A 40 7.03 40.54 -3.92
N PRO A 41 6.83 41.86 -4.11
CA PRO A 41 6.11 42.67 -3.15
C PRO A 41 4.64 42.22 -3.06
N CYS A 42 4.07 42.24 -1.86
CA CYS A 42 2.66 41.86 -1.66
C CYS A 42 1.65 42.81 -2.30
N SER A 43 2.09 43.97 -2.78
CA SER A 43 1.27 44.90 -3.57
C SER A 43 1.13 44.49 -5.03
N GLU A 44 2.04 43.66 -5.58
CA GLU A 44 2.03 43.27 -6.99
C GLU A 44 1.23 41.98 -7.21
N ARG A 45 -0.07 42.14 -7.50
CA ARG A 45 -1.03 41.03 -7.62
C ARG A 45 -0.66 40.01 -8.70
N LEU A 46 -0.08 40.44 -9.82
CA LEU A 46 0.34 39.55 -10.90
C LEU A 46 1.39 38.52 -10.44
N LYS A 47 2.24 38.90 -9.48
CA LYS A 47 3.30 38.02 -8.93
C LYS A 47 2.94 37.40 -7.59
N ASN A 48 1.94 37.94 -6.89
CA ASN A 48 1.58 37.53 -5.53
C ASN A 48 0.06 37.60 -5.32
N ALA A 49 -0.67 36.85 -6.14
CA ALA A 49 -2.14 36.84 -6.12
C ALA A 49 -2.71 36.13 -4.88
N GLY A 50 -1.92 35.27 -4.23
CA GLY A 50 -2.38 34.49 -3.07
C GLY A 50 -3.34 33.35 -3.42
N PHE A 51 -3.56 33.07 -4.71
CA PHE A 51 -4.46 32.03 -5.19
C PHE A 51 -3.74 30.70 -5.42
N VAL A 52 -4.48 29.60 -5.21
CA VAL A 52 -4.07 28.28 -5.67
C VAL A 52 -4.61 28.13 -7.09
N TRP A 53 -3.73 28.27 -8.09
CA TRP A 53 -4.12 28.14 -9.48
C TRP A 53 -4.30 26.68 -9.88
N SER A 54 -5.28 26.40 -10.73
CA SER A 54 -5.48 25.07 -11.28
C SER A 54 -4.30 24.70 -12.19
N PRO A 55 -3.68 23.51 -12.01
CA PRO A 55 -2.61 23.07 -12.90
C PRO A 55 -3.10 23.00 -14.35
N SER A 56 -2.30 23.51 -15.29
CA SER A 56 -2.50 23.26 -16.72
C SER A 56 -1.59 22.14 -17.20
N VAL A 57 -2.11 21.36 -18.14
CA VAL A 57 -1.42 20.36 -18.93
C VAL A 57 -0.84 21.03 -20.19
N GLY A 58 0.29 20.55 -20.69
CA GLY A 58 1.00 21.15 -21.82
C GLY A 58 0.18 21.19 -23.11
N HIS A 59 0.48 22.15 -23.98
CA HIS A 59 -0.25 22.42 -25.23
C HIS A 59 -0.17 21.27 -26.27
N GLU A 60 0.80 20.37 -26.14
CA GLU A 60 1.04 19.25 -27.06
C GLU A 60 0.06 18.07 -26.85
N GLU A 61 -0.48 17.91 -25.63
CA GLU A 61 -1.44 16.86 -25.27
C GLU A 61 -2.88 17.13 -25.81
N LEU A 62 -3.07 18.20 -26.61
CA LEU A 62 -4.38 18.76 -26.98
C LEU A 62 -4.78 18.64 -28.44
N GLN A 63 -3.98 17.99 -29.30
CA GLN A 63 -4.41 17.74 -30.69
C GLN A 63 -5.69 16.86 -30.76
N GLN A 64 -6.06 16.18 -29.67
CA GLN A 64 -7.29 15.39 -29.56
C GLN A 64 -8.50 16.17 -29.02
N GLY A 65 -8.35 17.43 -28.58
CA GLY A 65 -9.40 18.22 -27.92
C GLY A 65 -10.27 19.10 -28.83
N LEU A 66 -9.94 19.18 -30.13
CA LEU A 66 -10.70 19.96 -31.12
C LEU A 66 -12.10 19.34 -31.30
N GLY A 67 -13.15 20.11 -31.00
CA GLY A 67 -14.55 19.67 -31.11
C GLY A 67 -15.13 19.02 -29.86
N VAL A 68 -14.42 19.02 -28.72
CA VAL A 68 -14.97 18.57 -27.44
C VAL A 68 -15.83 19.67 -26.82
N SER A 69 -17.14 19.42 -26.72
CA SER A 69 -18.07 20.33 -26.06
C SER A 69 -18.05 20.13 -24.54
N VAL A 70 -17.67 21.16 -23.79
CA VAL A 70 -17.66 21.17 -22.33
C VAL A 70 -18.88 21.95 -21.83
N LYS A 71 -19.66 21.37 -20.92
CA LYS A 71 -20.77 22.08 -20.28
C LYS A 71 -20.32 22.63 -18.93
N VAL A 72 -20.43 23.95 -18.79
CA VAL A 72 -19.99 24.72 -17.63
C VAL A 72 -21.22 25.32 -16.96
N THR A 73 -21.34 25.10 -15.66
CA THR A 73 -22.34 25.70 -14.80
C THR A 73 -21.66 26.73 -13.90
N VAL A 74 -21.97 28.00 -14.05
CA VAL A 74 -21.47 29.05 -13.17
C VAL A 74 -22.53 29.40 -12.12
N ILE A 75 -22.10 29.52 -10.87
CA ILE A 75 -22.90 29.94 -9.72
C ILE A 75 -22.35 31.27 -9.20
N SER A 76 -23.23 32.23 -8.94
CA SER A 76 -22.90 33.48 -8.29
C SER A 76 -23.99 33.86 -7.32
N GLU A 77 -23.69 34.73 -6.36
CA GLU A 77 -24.69 35.40 -5.54
C GLU A 77 -25.45 36.47 -6.33
N HIS A 78 -24.89 36.92 -7.47
CA HIS A 78 -25.49 37.97 -8.31
C HIS A 78 -26.64 37.47 -9.19
N PHE A 79 -26.80 36.16 -9.39
CA PHE A 79 -27.91 35.58 -10.16
C PHE A 79 -28.62 34.46 -9.38
N ARG A 80 -29.95 34.40 -9.49
CA ARG A 80 -30.80 33.51 -8.67
C ARG A 80 -30.69 32.03 -9.07
N GLU A 81 -30.44 31.74 -10.34
CA GLU A 81 -30.35 30.37 -10.87
C GLU A 81 -28.98 30.11 -11.48
N PRO A 82 -28.37 28.91 -11.30
CA PRO A 82 -27.10 28.56 -11.92
C PRO A 82 -27.14 28.71 -13.45
N LEU A 83 -26.21 29.50 -14.00
CA LEU A 83 -26.09 29.67 -15.44
C LEU A 83 -25.34 28.49 -16.01
N THR A 84 -25.95 27.76 -16.95
CA THR A 84 -25.31 26.61 -17.58
C THR A 84 -25.25 26.81 -19.08
N PHE A 85 -24.04 26.74 -19.63
CA PHE A 85 -23.80 26.87 -21.06
C PHE A 85 -22.76 25.86 -21.53
N THR A 86 -22.73 25.63 -22.84
CA THR A 86 -21.77 24.74 -23.49
C THR A 86 -20.73 25.59 -24.20
N CYS A 87 -19.46 25.31 -23.98
CA CYS A 87 -18.34 25.94 -24.65
C CYS A 87 -17.49 24.89 -25.37
N ASP A 88 -16.75 25.30 -26.39
CA ASP A 88 -15.71 24.44 -26.95
C ASP A 88 -14.56 24.32 -25.95
N GLY A 89 -13.98 23.14 -25.82
CA GLY A 89 -12.89 22.88 -24.89
C GLY A 89 -11.60 23.67 -25.20
N SER A 90 -11.45 24.19 -26.42
CA SER A 90 -10.39 25.13 -26.80
C SER A 90 -10.70 26.58 -26.43
N SER A 91 -11.82 26.87 -25.77
CA SER A 91 -12.12 28.22 -25.28
C SER A 91 -11.18 28.57 -24.12
N THR A 92 -10.79 29.83 -24.02
CA THR A 92 -10.06 30.36 -22.86
C THR A 92 -11.00 30.69 -21.70
N VAL A 93 -10.47 30.75 -20.49
CA VAL A 93 -11.26 31.00 -19.27
C VAL A 93 -11.85 32.41 -19.24
N ASP A 94 -11.15 33.41 -19.79
CA ASP A 94 -11.68 34.77 -19.97
C ASP A 94 -12.95 34.81 -20.84
N LEU A 95 -13.04 34.00 -21.91
CA LEU A 95 -14.24 33.86 -22.73
C LEU A 95 -15.40 33.28 -21.92
N LEU A 96 -15.14 32.34 -21.00
CA LEU A 96 -16.19 31.84 -20.08
C LEU A 96 -16.67 32.93 -19.12
N ILE A 97 -15.75 33.74 -18.59
CA ILE A 97 -16.08 34.86 -17.72
C ILE A 97 -16.92 35.88 -18.49
N TYR A 98 -16.49 36.26 -19.69
CA TYR A 98 -17.19 37.19 -20.56
C TYR A 98 -18.59 36.67 -20.92
N GLN A 99 -18.70 35.42 -21.34
CA GLN A 99 -19.99 34.79 -21.64
C GLN A 99 -20.91 34.82 -20.40
N THR A 100 -20.39 34.53 -19.21
CA THR A 100 -21.16 34.61 -17.96
C THR A 100 -21.65 36.03 -17.69
N LEU A 101 -20.79 37.04 -17.89
CA LEU A 101 -21.13 38.45 -17.70
C LEU A 101 -22.22 38.92 -18.67
N CYS A 102 -22.15 38.52 -19.95
CA CYS A 102 -23.18 38.82 -20.94
C CYS A 102 -24.56 38.27 -20.56
N TYR A 103 -24.63 37.16 -19.82
CA TYR A 103 -25.89 36.61 -19.31
C TYR A 103 -26.35 37.28 -18.01
N ALA A 104 -25.43 37.84 -17.23
CA ALA A 104 -25.69 38.36 -15.89
C ALA A 104 -25.97 39.87 -15.86
N GLN A 105 -25.52 40.63 -16.87
CA GLN A 105 -25.60 42.09 -16.90
C GLN A 105 -26.14 42.60 -18.23
N ASP A 106 -27.07 43.54 -18.15
CA ASP A 106 -27.69 44.20 -19.32
C ASP A 106 -26.79 45.29 -19.93
N ASP A 107 -25.82 45.82 -19.16
CA ASP A 107 -24.89 46.87 -19.56
C ASP A 107 -23.44 46.43 -19.29
N LEU A 108 -22.68 46.23 -20.37
CA LEU A 108 -21.30 45.72 -20.34
C LEU A 108 -20.26 46.86 -20.44
N ASP A 109 -20.66 48.11 -20.67
CA ASP A 109 -19.75 49.22 -20.98
C ASP A 109 -18.87 49.64 -19.78
N HIS A 110 -19.21 49.16 -18.58
CA HIS A 110 -18.51 49.44 -17.32
C HIS A 110 -17.95 48.20 -16.61
N VAL A 111 -17.96 47.05 -17.27
CA VAL A 111 -17.63 45.76 -16.66
C VAL A 111 -16.28 45.28 -17.18
N ASP A 112 -15.26 45.33 -16.32
CA ASP A 112 -13.97 44.78 -16.65
C ASP A 112 -13.92 43.27 -16.34
N VAL A 113 -13.68 42.45 -17.36
CA VAL A 113 -13.41 41.01 -17.21
C VAL A 113 -12.25 40.78 -16.25
N ASP A 114 -11.35 41.77 -16.11
CA ASP A 114 -10.22 41.68 -15.23
C ASP A 114 -10.55 41.63 -13.73
N ASP A 115 -11.74 42.12 -13.34
CA ASP A 115 -12.19 42.15 -11.96
C ASP A 115 -12.72 40.80 -11.43
N TYR A 116 -12.92 39.83 -12.33
CA TYR A 116 -13.55 38.56 -12.01
C TYR A 116 -12.61 37.37 -12.17
N LEU A 117 -12.82 36.36 -11.33
CA LEU A 117 -12.15 35.07 -11.40
C LEU A 117 -13.17 33.93 -11.27
N LEU A 118 -12.90 32.82 -11.95
CA LEU A 118 -13.62 31.56 -11.76
C LEU A 118 -12.89 30.71 -10.71
N LYS A 119 -13.65 30.30 -9.69
CA LYS A 119 -13.21 29.37 -8.65
C LYS A 119 -13.91 28.02 -8.83
N VAL A 120 -13.20 26.91 -8.65
CA VAL A 120 -13.79 25.56 -8.68
C VAL A 120 -14.69 25.37 -7.45
N CYS A 121 -15.95 25.00 -7.61
CA CYS A 121 -16.83 24.78 -6.47
C CYS A 121 -16.31 23.66 -5.56
N GLY A 122 -16.36 23.88 -4.24
CA GLY A 122 -15.88 22.93 -3.25
C GLY A 122 -14.37 22.93 -3.03
N GLN A 123 -13.60 23.70 -3.81
CA GLN A 123 -12.15 23.84 -3.68
C GLN A 123 -11.74 25.32 -3.67
N ASN A 124 -10.72 25.66 -2.89
CA ASN A 124 -10.11 26.99 -2.94
C ASN A 124 -9.08 27.06 -4.07
N GLU A 125 -9.49 26.66 -5.27
CA GLU A 125 -8.72 26.56 -6.51
C GLU A 125 -9.33 27.47 -7.57
N PHE A 126 -8.49 28.22 -8.28
CA PHE A 126 -8.89 29.25 -9.23
C PHE A 126 -8.39 28.93 -10.64
N LEU A 127 -9.17 29.32 -11.66
CA LEU A 127 -8.84 29.11 -13.06
C LEU A 127 -8.05 30.31 -13.59
N ASN A 128 -6.92 30.04 -14.26
CA ASN A 128 -6.14 31.11 -14.89
C ASN A 128 -6.84 31.53 -16.20
N LYS A 129 -7.03 32.85 -16.37
CA LYS A 129 -7.78 33.45 -17.49
C LYS A 129 -7.22 33.08 -18.87
N ASN A 130 -5.90 32.97 -18.97
CA ASN A 130 -5.19 32.76 -20.24
C ASN A 130 -5.09 31.28 -20.65
N HIS A 131 -5.56 30.36 -19.82
CA HIS A 131 -5.49 28.93 -20.10
C HIS A 131 -6.74 28.45 -20.84
N LEU A 132 -6.55 27.46 -21.71
CA LEU A 132 -7.67 26.78 -22.35
C LEU A 132 -8.38 25.91 -21.33
N VAL A 133 -9.71 25.83 -21.44
CA VAL A 133 -10.56 25.05 -20.55
C VAL A 133 -10.09 23.60 -20.43
N LEU A 134 -9.79 22.93 -21.55
CA LEU A 134 -9.30 21.55 -21.55
C LEU A 134 -7.89 21.37 -20.97
N THR A 135 -7.06 22.41 -20.96
CA THR A 135 -5.71 22.31 -20.39
C THR A 135 -5.75 22.17 -18.88
N LEU A 136 -6.81 22.66 -18.22
CA LEU A 136 -6.85 22.72 -16.77
C LEU A 136 -7.17 21.33 -16.20
N SER A 137 -6.35 20.87 -15.27
CA SER A 137 -6.47 19.53 -14.66
C SER A 137 -7.82 19.27 -14.00
N CYS A 138 -8.48 20.31 -13.46
CA CYS A 138 -9.84 20.20 -12.95
C CYS A 138 -10.89 19.93 -14.05
N PHE A 139 -10.59 20.15 -15.33
CA PHE A 139 -11.42 19.81 -16.49
C PHE A 139 -11.01 18.46 -17.10
N SER A 140 -9.70 18.19 -17.20
CA SER A 140 -9.16 16.93 -17.76
C SER A 140 -9.61 15.69 -16.97
N PHE A 141 -9.68 15.77 -15.64
CA PHE A 141 -10.20 14.66 -14.80
C PHE A 141 -11.74 14.55 -14.79
N SER A 142 -12.47 15.61 -15.15
CA SER A 142 -13.94 15.66 -15.12
C SER A 142 -14.61 15.15 -16.39
N LEU A 143 -13.87 15.05 -17.49
CA LEU A 143 -14.37 14.56 -18.79
C LEU A 143 -14.94 13.14 -18.74
N PHE A 144 -14.63 12.33 -17.71
CA PHE A 144 -14.89 10.88 -17.75
C PHE A 144 -15.79 10.33 -16.64
N SER A 145 -16.44 11.18 -15.85
CA SER A 145 -17.52 10.77 -14.94
C SER A 145 -18.90 11.12 -15.54
N PRO A 146 -19.82 10.16 -15.76
CA PRO A 146 -21.10 10.41 -16.43
C PRO A 146 -22.07 11.32 -15.64
N LYS A 147 -21.68 11.80 -14.45
CA LYS A 147 -22.42 12.83 -13.69
C LYS A 147 -21.80 14.25 -13.78
N TYR A 148 -20.60 14.40 -14.36
CA TYR A 148 -19.85 15.66 -14.37
C TYR A 148 -19.54 16.16 -15.78
N HIS A 149 -20.49 16.02 -16.71
CA HIS A 149 -20.50 16.90 -17.88
C HIS A 149 -20.84 18.35 -17.51
N CYS A 150 -21.14 18.65 -16.24
CA CYS A 150 -21.27 20.00 -15.69
C CYS A 150 -20.11 20.27 -14.73
N ILE A 151 -19.35 21.33 -14.98
CA ILE A 151 -18.42 21.88 -13.99
C ILE A 151 -19.08 23.05 -13.31
N CYS A 152 -19.16 22.99 -11.99
CA CYS A 152 -19.70 24.08 -11.19
C CYS A 152 -18.57 25.05 -10.81
N CYS A 153 -18.58 26.27 -11.35
CA CYS A 153 -17.65 27.33 -11.00
C CYS A 153 -18.35 28.41 -10.20
N GLN A 154 -17.69 28.99 -9.19
CA GLN A 154 -18.18 30.16 -8.47
C GLN A 154 -17.57 31.43 -9.06
N PHE A 155 -18.42 32.44 -9.33
CA PHE A 155 -18.01 33.77 -9.77
C PHE A 155 -17.54 34.60 -8.56
N CYS A 156 -16.28 35.05 -8.53
CA CYS A 156 -15.70 35.76 -7.38
C CYS A 156 -15.04 37.09 -7.77
N CYS A 157 -15.28 38.15 -6.99
CA CYS A 157 -14.59 39.45 -7.11
C CYS A 157 -13.16 39.39 -6.53
N ALA A 158 -12.18 39.96 -7.23
CA ALA A 158 -10.74 39.75 -6.99
C ALA A 158 -10.10 40.46 -5.76
N PHE A 159 -10.87 41.18 -4.92
CA PHE A 159 -10.30 42.13 -3.94
C PHE A 159 -10.48 41.68 -2.47
N CYS A 160 -9.51 40.94 -1.90
CA CYS A 160 -9.41 40.81 -0.44
C CYS A 160 -8.02 40.32 0.05
N CYS A 161 -7.21 41.20 0.67
CA CYS A 161 -6.50 40.94 1.96
C CYS A 161 -5.41 41.99 2.32
N LEU A 162 -5.29 42.21 3.64
CA LEU A 162 -4.52 43.22 4.38
C LEU A 162 -3.04 42.83 4.71
N PHE A 163 -2.25 43.86 5.05
CA PHE A 163 -0.82 43.87 5.43
C PHE A 163 -0.54 43.67 6.95
N VAL A 164 0.72 43.32 7.33
CA VAL A 164 1.60 43.91 8.40
C VAL A 164 2.69 42.93 8.98
N LYS A 165 3.73 43.52 9.61
CA LYS A 165 5.18 43.19 9.79
C LYS A 165 5.66 42.49 11.11
N HIS A 166 6.87 41.89 11.02
CA HIS A 166 7.96 41.57 12.00
C HIS A 166 7.82 40.57 13.21
N ILE A 167 8.93 39.84 13.48
CA ILE A 167 9.26 38.91 14.61
C ILE A 167 10.76 39.10 15.01
N LEU A 168 11.12 38.82 16.29
CA LEU A 168 12.50 38.70 16.84
C LEU A 168 12.74 37.35 17.59
N CYS A 169 14.02 37.07 17.89
CA CYS A 169 14.77 35.80 18.03
C CYS A 169 14.74 35.04 19.39
N PHE A 170 15.33 33.82 19.46
CA PHE A 170 15.60 33.01 20.68
C PHE A 170 17.02 32.35 20.70
N GLU A 171 17.57 32.11 21.90
CA GLU A 171 18.92 31.57 22.21
C GLU A 171 18.94 30.13 22.84
N LYS A 172 19.99 29.36 22.43
CA LYS A 172 20.90 28.36 23.10
C LYS A 172 20.46 27.12 23.93
N GLY A 173 20.92 25.93 23.44
CA GLY A 173 21.82 24.88 24.06
C GLY A 173 21.35 24.09 25.31
N TYR A 174 21.61 22.77 25.54
CA TYR A 174 22.78 21.89 25.31
C TYR A 174 22.41 20.39 25.48
N ILE A 175 23.23 19.41 24.97
CA ILE A 175 23.40 18.03 25.53
C ILE A 175 24.86 17.52 25.28
N ILE A 176 25.42 16.74 26.23
CA ILE A 176 26.77 16.11 26.30
C ILE A 176 26.66 14.57 26.31
N ILE A 177 27.60 13.83 25.69
CA ILE A 177 27.86 12.38 25.94
C ILE A 177 29.37 12.05 25.80
N GLU A 178 29.92 11.27 26.75
CA GLU A 178 31.27 10.66 26.75
C GLU A 178 31.27 9.19 26.29
N CYS A 179 32.37 8.68 25.71
CA CYS A 179 32.71 7.24 25.61
C CYS A 179 34.21 7.01 25.32
N TYR A 180 34.74 5.86 25.78
CA TYR A 180 36.15 5.44 25.75
C TYR A 180 36.42 4.34 24.68
N THR A 181 37.36 4.51 23.73
CA THR A 181 37.98 3.40 22.94
C THR A 181 39.28 3.84 22.23
N LEU A 182 40.17 2.91 21.89
CA LEU A 182 41.40 3.16 21.11
C LEU A 182 41.08 3.30 19.60
N TYR A 183 41.54 4.37 18.96
CA TYR A 183 41.14 4.75 17.60
C TYR A 183 42.27 4.60 16.57
N VAL A 184 41.93 4.10 15.37
CA VAL A 184 42.78 4.15 14.16
C VAL A 184 42.14 5.12 13.17
N THR A 185 42.91 6.03 12.59
CA THR A 185 42.39 7.09 11.71
C THR A 185 42.84 6.85 10.26
N SER A 186 41.90 6.74 9.33
CA SER A 186 42.18 6.84 7.89
C SER A 186 41.82 8.22 7.41
N CYS A 187 42.75 8.86 6.69
CA CYS A 187 42.56 10.15 6.07
C CYS A 187 42.55 9.97 4.56
N VAL A 188 41.43 10.29 3.95
CA VAL A 188 41.24 10.16 2.51
C VAL A 188 40.90 11.52 1.93
N LEU A 189 41.70 11.97 0.98
CA LEU A 189 41.39 13.15 0.20
C LEU A 189 40.60 12.71 -1.03
N CYS A 190 39.38 13.20 -1.13
CA CYS A 190 38.49 12.91 -2.24
C CYS A 190 38.19 14.19 -3.01
N TYR A 191 38.05 14.09 -4.32
CA TYR A 191 37.20 15.01 -5.04
C TYR A 191 35.84 14.32 -5.10
N PHE A 192 35.02 14.72 -4.14
CA PHE A 192 33.71 14.14 -3.91
C PHE A 192 33.73 12.66 -3.48
N PHE A 193 33.30 11.75 -4.35
CA PHE A 193 33.19 10.29 -4.18
C PHE A 193 34.33 9.53 -4.89
N VAL A 194 35.19 10.25 -5.64
CA VAL A 194 36.36 9.68 -6.31
C VAL A 194 37.57 9.89 -5.42
N PHE A 195 38.24 8.80 -5.06
CA PHE A 195 39.48 8.82 -4.29
C PHE A 195 40.56 9.56 -5.09
N LEU A 196 40.98 10.74 -4.61
CA LEU A 196 42.19 11.39 -5.13
C LEU A 196 43.42 10.70 -4.51
N PHE A 197 43.43 10.56 -3.17
CA PHE A 197 44.53 9.97 -2.41
C PHE A 197 44.05 9.38 -1.07
N SER A 198 44.62 8.27 -0.61
CA SER A 198 44.28 7.62 0.68
C SER A 198 45.53 7.34 1.51
N ILE A 199 45.51 7.68 2.81
CA ILE A 199 46.61 7.45 3.76
C ILE A 199 46.05 6.84 5.06
N LEU A 200 46.54 5.65 5.41
CA LEU A 200 46.21 4.96 6.68
C LEU A 200 47.25 5.33 7.75
N VAL A 201 46.80 5.78 8.93
CA VAL A 201 47.69 6.14 10.05
C VAL A 201 47.51 5.14 11.21
N SER A 202 48.56 4.36 11.49
CA SER A 202 48.61 3.41 12.61
C SER A 202 48.79 4.11 13.97
N PRO A 203 48.28 3.56 15.10
CA PRO A 203 48.34 4.21 16.40
C PRO A 203 49.77 4.24 16.97
N VAL A 204 50.13 5.37 17.60
CA VAL A 204 51.38 5.56 18.33
C VAL A 204 51.12 5.35 19.83
N HIS A 205 51.54 4.18 20.34
CA HIS A 205 51.66 3.75 21.74
C HIS A 205 50.39 3.53 22.61
N SER A 206 50.44 2.46 23.40
CA SER A 206 49.53 2.08 24.49
C SER A 206 49.77 2.94 25.74
N LEU A 207 48.72 3.55 26.29
CA LEU A 207 48.76 4.17 27.62
C LEU A 207 47.76 3.47 28.55
N SER A 208 48.27 2.96 29.67
CA SER A 208 47.51 2.44 30.80
C SER A 208 47.69 3.41 31.97
N PHE A 209 46.67 4.13 32.44
CA PHE A 209 46.68 4.75 33.77
C PHE A 209 45.27 5.03 34.31
N PHE A 210 45.10 4.76 35.61
CA PHE A 210 43.92 4.97 36.44
C PHE A 210 43.87 6.40 37.02
N LEU A 211 42.65 6.89 37.25
CA LEU A 211 42.22 8.01 38.13
C LEU A 211 42.48 9.47 37.72
N SER A 212 41.36 10.22 37.71
CA SER A 212 41.11 11.67 37.75
C SER A 212 42.27 12.65 37.50
N LEU A 213 42.23 13.36 36.36
CA LEU A 213 42.36 14.83 36.26
C LEU A 213 42.28 15.29 34.79
N SER A 214 41.66 16.46 34.57
CA SER A 214 41.77 17.38 33.43
C SER A 214 42.56 16.91 32.17
N LEU A 215 41.85 16.72 31.05
CA LEU A 215 42.44 16.56 29.72
C LEU A 215 42.85 17.93 29.13
N SER A 216 43.98 18.44 29.63
CA SER A 216 44.80 19.42 28.93
C SER A 216 46.14 18.74 28.64
N LEU A 217 46.32 18.13 27.46
CA LEU A 217 47.65 17.77 26.96
C LEU A 217 47.63 17.49 25.45
N TYR A 218 48.23 18.45 24.74
CA TYR A 218 48.79 18.34 23.40
C TYR A 218 49.67 17.08 23.25
N ARG A 219 49.54 16.33 22.14
CA ARG A 219 50.65 15.57 21.53
C ARG A 219 50.40 15.36 20.04
N SER A 220 51.43 15.63 19.24
CA SER A 220 51.44 15.81 17.80
C SER A 220 50.83 14.65 17.01
N PHE A 221 49.76 14.93 16.26
CA PHE A 221 49.35 14.05 15.17
C PHE A 221 50.46 14.00 14.11
N PRO A 222 50.80 12.83 13.53
CA PRO A 222 51.66 12.80 12.34
C PRO A 222 51.01 13.68 11.25
N ARG A 223 51.80 14.56 10.63
CA ARG A 223 51.34 15.33 9.48
C ARG A 223 50.98 14.35 8.36
N VAL A 224 49.70 14.25 8.04
CA VAL A 224 49.21 13.51 6.87
C VAL A 224 49.40 14.42 5.64
N CYS A 225 50.42 14.13 4.85
CA CYS A 225 50.72 14.86 3.61
C CYS A 225 50.17 14.07 2.41
N PHE A 226 49.14 14.59 1.76
CA PHE A 226 48.68 14.05 0.48
C PHE A 226 49.64 14.47 -0.64
N PRO A 227 49.97 13.59 -1.60
CA PRO A 227 50.90 13.90 -2.69
C PRO A 227 50.22 14.74 -3.80
N VAL A 228 49.66 15.90 -3.42
CA VAL A 228 49.01 16.87 -4.31
C VAL A 228 49.27 18.29 -3.84
N GLN A 229 49.54 19.22 -4.77
CA GLN A 229 49.73 20.63 -4.41
C GLN A 229 48.39 21.33 -4.16
N ILE A 230 48.36 22.30 -3.24
CA ILE A 230 47.11 22.99 -2.85
C ILE A 230 46.42 23.69 -4.03
N ASN A 231 47.20 24.24 -4.98
CA ASN A 231 46.69 24.88 -6.19
C ASN A 231 46.13 23.90 -7.25
N GLN A 232 46.36 22.59 -7.08
CA GLN A 232 45.85 21.53 -7.95
C GLN A 232 44.56 20.90 -7.39
N LEU A 233 44.15 21.28 -6.17
CA LEU A 233 42.89 20.82 -5.59
C LEU A 233 41.73 21.52 -6.29
N PRO A 234 40.80 20.77 -6.89
CA PRO A 234 39.53 21.32 -7.29
C PRO A 234 38.80 22.01 -6.10
N ARG A 235 37.94 22.98 -6.41
CA ARG A 235 37.31 23.84 -5.39
C ARG A 235 36.44 23.06 -4.38
N GLU A 236 35.86 21.95 -4.81
CA GLU A 236 34.95 21.12 -4.03
C GLU A 236 35.62 19.88 -3.41
N SER A 237 36.96 19.82 -3.36
CA SER A 237 37.68 18.74 -2.67
C SER A 237 37.20 18.58 -1.23
N GLN A 238 36.87 17.35 -0.86
CA GLN A 238 36.43 16.98 0.49
C GLN A 238 37.50 16.13 1.15
N LEU A 239 37.83 16.46 2.39
CA LEU A 239 38.64 15.61 3.24
C LEU A 239 37.70 14.71 4.04
N THR A 240 37.73 13.42 3.73
CA THR A 240 36.98 12.39 4.46
C THR A 240 37.89 11.75 5.48
N VAL A 241 37.50 11.83 6.75
CA VAL A 241 38.23 11.20 7.85
C VAL A 241 37.35 10.09 8.42
N THR A 242 37.82 8.86 8.29
CA THR A 242 37.11 7.69 8.80
C THR A 242 37.84 7.16 10.02
N LEU A 243 37.11 7.04 11.12
CA LEU A 243 37.62 6.57 12.41
C LEU A 243 37.22 5.10 12.60
N TYR A 244 38.20 4.23 12.78
CA TYR A 244 38.00 2.81 13.02
C TYR A 244 38.25 2.49 14.50
N ALA A 245 37.44 1.60 15.07
CA ALA A 245 37.61 1.08 16.42
C ALA A 245 37.78 -0.45 16.35
N SER A 246 38.64 -1.01 17.20
CA SER A 246 38.81 -2.45 17.36
C SER A 246 38.73 -2.79 18.85
N ALA A 247 38.00 -3.85 19.20
CA ALA A 247 38.02 -4.38 20.55
C ALA A 247 39.38 -5.05 20.84
N LEU A 248 39.94 -4.81 22.03
CA LEU A 248 41.06 -5.58 22.56
C LEU A 248 40.51 -6.79 23.34
N PRO A 249 41.14 -7.97 23.26
CA PRO A 249 40.78 -9.09 24.12
C PRO A 249 41.08 -8.73 25.59
N PRO A 250 40.34 -9.30 26.55
CA PRO A 250 40.70 -9.18 27.96
C PRO A 250 42.11 -9.75 28.20
N PRO A 251 42.91 -9.15 29.09
CA PRO A 251 44.26 -9.62 29.36
C PRO A 251 44.20 -11.01 29.99
N GLY A 252 44.65 -12.04 29.25
CA GLY A 252 44.83 -13.40 29.78
C GLY A 252 44.26 -14.58 28.97
N GLY A 253 43.73 -14.39 27.76
CA GLY A 253 43.27 -15.50 26.91
C GLY A 253 44.34 -16.01 25.93
N ALA A 254 44.64 -17.31 25.96
CA ALA A 254 45.63 -17.98 25.11
C ALA A 254 45.36 -17.83 23.60
N GLU A 255 46.42 -17.68 22.81
CA GLU A 255 46.38 -17.63 21.34
C GLU A 255 45.92 -18.99 20.74
N GLU A 256 44.66 -19.09 20.33
CA GLU A 256 44.27 -20.13 19.37
C GLU A 256 44.58 -19.67 17.95
N LYS A 257 45.52 -20.38 17.29
CA LYS A 257 45.82 -20.28 15.86
C LYS A 257 44.67 -20.84 15.04
N GLY A 258 43.69 -20.00 14.73
CA GLY A 258 42.64 -20.27 13.73
C GLY A 258 42.42 -19.04 12.86
N LYS A 259 42.39 -19.21 11.53
CA LYS A 259 42.11 -18.15 10.55
C LYS A 259 40.71 -17.56 10.79
N GLN A 260 40.61 -16.53 11.63
CA GLN A 260 39.46 -15.64 11.67
C GLN A 260 39.95 -14.27 11.23
N ARG A 261 39.59 -13.90 10.00
CA ARG A 261 39.83 -12.57 9.44
C ARG A 261 39.07 -11.58 10.34
N ARG A 262 39.79 -10.87 11.20
CA ARG A 262 39.24 -9.82 12.08
C ARG A 262 38.45 -8.83 11.21
N SER A 263 37.14 -8.72 11.41
CA SER A 263 36.31 -7.75 10.70
C SER A 263 36.55 -6.38 11.30
N ILE A 264 37.22 -5.52 10.55
CA ILE A 264 37.26 -4.08 10.81
C ILE A 264 35.86 -3.57 10.44
N GLU A 265 35.02 -3.26 11.42
CA GLU A 265 33.75 -2.59 11.15
C GLU A 265 34.00 -1.09 10.99
N ALA A 266 33.53 -0.56 9.88
CA ALA A 266 33.54 0.86 9.62
C ALA A 266 32.25 1.48 10.11
N LEU A 267 32.35 2.58 10.84
CA LEU A 267 31.20 3.30 11.40
C LEU A 267 30.49 4.23 10.39
N GLY A 268 30.67 3.97 9.08
CA GLY A 268 29.93 4.60 7.99
C GLY A 268 30.80 5.16 6.84
N TRP A 269 30.31 4.99 5.61
CA TRP A 269 30.71 5.70 4.39
C TRP A 269 29.52 5.73 3.42
N VAL A 270 29.45 6.72 2.54
CA VAL A 270 28.48 6.77 1.43
C VAL A 270 29.27 6.91 0.14
N THR A 271 28.97 6.06 -0.84
CA THR A 271 29.42 6.19 -2.22
C THR A 271 28.42 5.47 -3.10
N MET A 272 27.85 6.14 -4.11
CA MET A 272 27.00 5.50 -5.11
C MET A 272 27.44 5.87 -6.52
N PRO A 273 27.69 4.90 -7.42
CA PRO A 273 27.87 5.16 -8.83
C PRO A 273 26.53 5.45 -9.50
N LEU A 274 26.57 6.33 -10.50
CA LEU A 274 25.45 6.57 -11.42
C LEU A 274 25.20 5.31 -12.25
N PHE A 275 23.91 5.02 -12.41
CA PHE A 275 23.30 3.95 -13.19
C PHE A 275 24.14 3.45 -14.34
N ASN A 276 24.80 2.33 -14.08
CA ASN A 276 25.51 1.60 -15.09
C ASN A 276 25.34 0.11 -14.84
N PHE A 277 24.13 -0.39 -15.11
CA PHE A 277 23.81 -1.81 -15.00
C PHE A 277 24.66 -2.68 -15.97
N ARG A 278 25.25 -2.05 -16.98
CA ARG A 278 26.38 -2.57 -17.73
C ARG A 278 27.63 -1.91 -17.16
N GLN A 279 28.31 -2.48 -16.16
CA GLN A 279 29.57 -1.90 -15.67
C GLN A 279 30.47 -1.52 -16.87
N LEU A 280 30.57 -0.22 -17.18
CA LEU A 280 31.42 0.27 -18.24
C LEU A 280 32.83 -0.11 -17.82
N THR A 281 33.47 -0.93 -18.64
CA THR A 281 34.85 -1.32 -18.42
C THR A 281 35.73 -0.07 -18.48
N ALA A 282 36.96 -0.17 -17.97
CA ALA A 282 37.91 0.94 -18.08
C ALA A 282 38.12 1.33 -19.55
N GLU A 283 38.12 0.33 -20.44
CA GLU A 283 38.16 0.49 -21.89
C GLU A 283 36.93 1.24 -22.44
N ASP A 284 35.71 0.89 -22.02
CA ASP A 284 34.51 1.58 -22.48
C ASP A 284 34.48 3.05 -22.05
N LYS A 285 34.88 3.34 -20.80
CA LYS A 285 34.97 4.72 -20.30
C LYS A 285 36.00 5.52 -21.08
N ARG A 286 37.17 4.93 -21.32
CA ARG A 286 38.22 5.55 -22.13
C ARG A 286 37.70 5.84 -23.54
N LEU A 287 37.04 4.88 -24.18
CA LEU A 287 36.48 5.04 -25.51
C LEU A 287 35.42 6.14 -25.56
N LEU A 288 34.47 6.15 -24.63
CA LEU A 288 33.44 7.19 -24.51
C LEU A 288 34.07 8.58 -24.33
N TRP A 289 35.09 8.70 -23.49
CA TRP A 289 35.78 9.97 -23.29
C TRP A 289 36.55 10.42 -24.53
N GLU A 290 37.32 9.52 -25.16
CA GLU A 290 38.06 9.82 -26.39
C GLU A 290 37.14 10.20 -27.56
N LYS A 291 35.95 9.58 -27.63
CA LYS A 291 34.95 9.77 -28.70
C LYS A 291 33.80 10.71 -28.32
N ARG A 292 33.91 11.45 -27.21
CA ARG A 292 32.85 12.34 -26.68
C ARG A 292 32.22 13.31 -27.68
N ALA A 293 32.99 13.76 -28.69
CA ALA A 293 32.48 14.62 -29.76
C ALA A 293 31.40 13.92 -30.62
N PHE A 294 31.50 12.61 -30.83
CA PHE A 294 30.48 11.83 -31.55
C PHE A 294 29.20 11.66 -30.72
N CYS A 295 29.32 11.68 -29.40
CA CYS A 295 28.19 11.59 -28.48
C CYS A 295 27.39 12.91 -28.39
N GLN A 296 27.91 14.05 -28.87
CA GLN A 296 27.20 15.33 -28.83
C GLN A 296 25.89 15.33 -29.62
N ALA A 297 25.77 14.46 -30.63
CA ALA A 297 24.55 14.28 -31.40
C ALA A 297 23.41 13.65 -30.58
N GLU A 298 23.74 12.96 -29.47
CA GLU A 298 22.79 12.30 -28.58
C GLU A 298 22.80 13.03 -27.23
N SER A 299 21.84 13.93 -27.02
CA SER A 299 21.80 14.76 -25.81
C SER A 299 21.82 13.91 -24.53
N ALA A 300 21.08 12.80 -24.51
CA ALA A 300 20.97 11.89 -23.37
C ALA A 300 22.28 11.15 -23.03
N ALA A 301 23.31 11.19 -23.88
CA ALA A 301 24.61 10.56 -23.61
C ALA A 301 25.49 11.34 -22.62
N LEU A 302 25.16 12.61 -22.32
CA LEU A 302 26.00 13.47 -21.48
C LEU A 302 26.33 12.87 -20.10
N PRO A 303 25.38 12.32 -19.31
CA PRO A 303 25.70 11.70 -18.04
C PRO A 303 26.71 10.55 -18.17
N LEU A 304 26.62 9.75 -19.24
CA LEU A 304 27.55 8.64 -19.49
C LEU A 304 28.96 9.16 -19.85
N VAL A 305 29.05 10.21 -20.65
CA VAL A 305 30.32 10.86 -21.02
C VAL A 305 30.98 11.48 -19.79
N LEU A 306 30.23 12.20 -18.96
CA LEU A 306 30.74 12.81 -17.73
C LEU A 306 31.16 11.77 -16.68
N ALA A 307 30.42 10.66 -16.57
CA ALA A 307 30.79 9.53 -15.72
C ALA A 307 32.03 8.78 -16.23
N SER A 308 32.37 8.95 -17.51
CA SER A 308 33.55 8.37 -18.18
C SER A 308 34.75 9.31 -18.19
N ALA A 309 34.61 10.53 -17.66
CA ALA A 309 35.72 11.47 -17.54
C ALA A 309 36.86 10.82 -16.75
N PRO A 310 38.10 10.80 -17.29
CA PRO A 310 39.19 10.00 -16.74
C PRO A 310 39.46 10.40 -15.29
N ARG A 311 39.48 11.72 -15.01
CA ARG A 311 39.53 12.30 -13.67
C ARG A 311 38.92 13.70 -13.66
N TRP A 312 38.31 14.05 -12.54
CA TRP A 312 37.82 15.40 -12.24
C TRP A 312 38.91 16.28 -11.58
N GLU A 313 40.15 16.12 -12.02
CA GLU A 313 41.27 16.93 -11.54
C GLU A 313 41.19 18.36 -12.07
N TRP A 314 41.78 19.32 -11.36
CA TRP A 314 41.74 20.74 -11.72
C TRP A 314 42.19 20.99 -13.18
N ALA A 315 43.17 20.24 -13.67
CA ALA A 315 43.68 20.35 -15.04
C ALA A 315 42.64 19.97 -16.11
N CYS A 316 41.66 19.13 -15.80
CA CYS A 316 40.62 18.67 -16.73
C CYS A 316 39.32 19.49 -16.66
N LEU A 317 39.13 20.30 -15.61
CA LEU A 317 37.91 21.10 -15.43
C LEU A 317 37.65 22.09 -16.58
N PRO A 318 38.65 22.82 -17.14
CA PRO A 318 38.39 23.72 -18.26
C PRO A 318 37.80 23.00 -19.48
N ASP A 319 38.28 21.80 -19.79
CA ASP A 319 37.79 20.99 -20.92
C ASP A 319 36.38 20.45 -20.64
N ILE A 320 36.10 20.02 -19.41
CA ILE A 320 34.75 19.60 -18.97
C ILE A 320 33.78 20.78 -19.07
N TYR A 321 34.16 21.97 -18.61
CA TYR A 321 33.29 23.16 -18.67
C TYR A 321 33.13 23.69 -20.09
N ALA A 322 34.14 23.55 -20.95
CA ALA A 322 34.02 23.82 -22.38
C ALA A 322 33.03 22.84 -23.03
N LEU A 323 33.11 21.55 -22.70
CA LEU A 323 32.19 20.52 -23.17
C LEU A 323 30.74 20.83 -22.77
N LEU A 324 30.51 21.18 -21.50
CA LEU A 324 29.17 21.53 -20.99
C LEU A 324 28.56 22.73 -21.71
N ARG A 325 29.36 23.77 -21.99
CA ARG A 325 28.89 24.96 -22.71
C ARG A 325 28.56 24.70 -24.18
N GLN A 326 29.16 23.66 -24.76
CA GLN A 326 28.95 23.28 -26.16
C GLN A 326 27.86 22.21 -26.32
N TRP A 327 27.47 21.54 -25.24
CA TRP A 327 26.45 20.48 -25.29
C TRP A 327 25.06 21.07 -25.53
N VAL A 328 24.25 20.40 -26.34
CA VAL A 328 22.85 20.77 -26.54
C VAL A 328 22.11 20.67 -25.20
N CYS A 329 21.24 21.64 -24.92
CA CYS A 329 20.42 21.64 -23.70
C CYS A 329 19.71 20.30 -23.53
N LEU A 330 19.88 19.67 -22.38
CA LEU A 330 19.13 18.46 -22.04
C LEU A 330 17.65 18.81 -21.87
N SER A 331 16.79 17.80 -22.08
CA SER A 331 15.43 17.85 -21.55
C SER A 331 15.49 18.08 -20.03
N HIS A 332 14.51 18.76 -19.45
CA HIS A 332 14.48 18.98 -18.00
C HIS A 332 14.43 17.65 -17.21
N LEU A 333 13.93 16.57 -17.83
CA LEU A 333 13.90 15.22 -17.25
C LEU A 333 15.29 14.57 -17.20
N ASP A 334 16.07 14.70 -18.27
CA ASP A 334 17.45 14.18 -18.31
C ASP A 334 18.39 14.99 -17.39
N ALA A 335 18.13 16.29 -17.27
CA ALA A 335 18.88 17.18 -16.37
C ALA A 335 18.76 16.76 -14.90
N LEU A 336 17.66 16.11 -14.48
CA LEU A 336 17.51 15.55 -13.12
C LEU A 336 18.63 14.56 -12.79
N GLY A 337 19.05 13.74 -13.75
CA GLY A 337 20.12 12.77 -13.58
C GLY A 337 21.46 13.42 -13.19
N LEU A 338 21.68 14.68 -13.61
CA LEU A 338 22.87 15.47 -13.26
C LEU A 338 22.85 16.02 -11.83
N LEU A 339 21.74 15.87 -11.10
CA LEU A 339 21.62 16.23 -9.68
C LEU A 339 21.88 15.03 -8.74
N HIS A 340 22.30 13.89 -9.29
CA HIS A 340 22.69 12.72 -8.49
C HIS A 340 24.00 12.96 -7.72
N ALA A 341 24.25 12.12 -6.70
CA ALA A 341 25.43 12.17 -5.86
C ALA A 341 26.74 12.11 -6.67
N SER A 342 26.78 11.32 -7.75
CA SER A 342 28.00 11.16 -8.57
C SER A 342 28.29 12.35 -9.50
N PHE A 343 27.42 13.37 -9.54
CA PHE A 343 27.66 14.66 -10.19
C PHE A 343 27.59 15.85 -9.20
N PRO A 344 28.60 16.02 -8.36
CA PRO A 344 28.61 17.03 -7.30
C PRO A 344 29.29 18.37 -7.71
N ASP A 345 29.85 18.47 -8.92
CA ASP A 345 30.43 19.70 -9.45
C ASP A 345 29.40 20.84 -9.57
N GLN A 346 29.79 22.04 -9.13
CA GLN A 346 28.88 23.18 -9.02
C GLN A 346 28.49 23.77 -10.38
N GLU A 347 29.40 23.75 -11.36
CA GLU A 347 29.12 24.29 -12.70
C GLU A 347 28.15 23.35 -13.43
N LEU A 348 28.39 22.05 -13.32
CA LEU A 348 27.51 21.01 -13.85
C LEU A 348 26.12 21.10 -13.24
N ARG A 349 26.02 21.14 -11.90
CA ARG A 349 24.71 21.27 -11.22
C ARG A 349 24.03 22.59 -11.52
N ARG A 350 24.78 23.69 -11.66
CA ARG A 350 24.22 24.97 -12.09
C ARG A 350 23.65 24.88 -13.49
N THR A 351 24.37 24.27 -14.41
CA THR A 351 23.94 24.05 -15.80
C THR A 351 22.69 23.17 -15.83
N ALA A 352 22.65 22.09 -15.05
CA ALA A 352 21.47 21.23 -14.92
C ALA A 352 20.24 22.01 -14.42
N VAL A 353 20.40 22.82 -13.36
CA VAL A 353 19.33 23.66 -12.84
C VAL A 353 18.89 24.73 -13.87
N GLN A 354 19.81 25.29 -14.64
CA GLN A 354 19.49 26.24 -15.72
C GLN A 354 18.69 25.57 -16.84
N TRP A 355 19.03 24.34 -17.24
CA TRP A 355 18.26 23.58 -18.21
C TRP A 355 16.86 23.19 -17.70
N MET A 356 16.71 23.06 -16.38
CA MET A 356 15.41 22.86 -15.75
C MET A 356 14.57 24.13 -15.59
N ASP A 357 15.08 25.33 -15.88
CA ASP A 357 14.31 26.57 -15.68
C ASP A 357 13.01 26.62 -16.50
N SER A 358 12.96 25.90 -17.62
CA SER A 358 11.80 25.76 -18.50
C SER A 358 10.69 24.84 -17.97
N ILE A 359 10.94 24.05 -16.92
CA ILE A 359 9.94 23.12 -16.38
C ILE A 359 8.70 23.90 -15.92
N SER A 360 7.50 23.40 -16.20
CA SER A 360 6.26 24.00 -15.70
C SER A 360 6.11 23.79 -14.19
N ASP A 361 5.33 24.65 -13.50
CA ASP A 361 5.08 24.47 -12.06
C ASP A 361 4.34 23.15 -11.76
N ALA A 362 3.46 22.71 -12.66
CA ALA A 362 2.72 21.46 -12.52
C ALA A 362 3.63 20.23 -12.62
N GLU A 363 4.56 20.21 -13.58
CA GLU A 363 5.54 19.13 -13.71
C GLU A 363 6.60 19.18 -12.61
N LEU A 364 7.00 20.38 -12.16
CA LEU A 364 7.94 20.52 -11.06
C LEU A 364 7.45 19.82 -9.78
N LEU A 365 6.14 19.87 -9.51
CA LEU A 365 5.54 19.14 -8.37
C LEU A 365 5.73 17.62 -8.48
N ASP A 366 5.81 17.07 -9.70
CA ASP A 366 6.06 15.65 -9.94
C ASP A 366 7.50 15.23 -9.73
N PHE A 367 8.45 16.16 -9.57
CA PHE A 367 9.85 15.86 -9.29
C PHE A 367 10.35 16.50 -7.99
N LEU A 368 9.48 17.27 -7.31
CA LEU A 368 9.83 18.00 -6.09
C LEU A 368 10.40 17.10 -4.97
N PRO A 369 9.88 15.88 -4.70
CA PRO A 369 10.49 14.97 -3.73
C PRO A 369 11.95 14.64 -4.04
N GLN A 370 12.27 14.35 -5.31
CA GLN A 370 13.61 14.02 -5.79
C GLN A 370 14.54 15.24 -5.67
N LEU A 371 14.04 16.44 -5.97
CA LEU A 371 14.80 17.67 -5.80
C LEU A 371 15.11 17.96 -4.33
N VAL A 372 14.17 17.66 -3.42
CA VAL A 372 14.43 17.76 -1.96
C VAL A 372 15.49 16.76 -1.50
N GLN A 373 15.55 15.55 -2.08
CA GLN A 373 16.65 14.62 -1.80
C GLN A 373 17.98 15.08 -2.40
N ALA A 374 17.97 15.66 -3.61
CA ALA A 374 19.16 16.16 -4.28
C ALA A 374 19.88 17.29 -3.50
N LEU A 375 19.16 17.99 -2.61
CA LEU A 375 19.73 18.99 -1.69
C LEU A 375 20.76 18.40 -0.70
N LYS A 376 20.73 17.09 -0.43
CA LYS A 376 21.74 16.40 0.39
C LYS A 376 23.13 16.50 -0.24
N TYR A 377 23.17 16.46 -1.57
CA TYR A 377 24.39 16.40 -2.36
C TYR A 377 24.95 17.78 -2.73
N GLU A 378 24.25 18.87 -2.40
CA GLU A 378 24.77 20.22 -2.60
C GLU A 378 25.96 20.48 -1.65
N CYS A 379 27.08 20.98 -2.16
CA CYS A 379 28.24 21.24 -1.30
C CYS A 379 28.02 22.41 -0.32
N TYR A 380 27.14 23.35 -0.67
CA TYR A 380 26.87 24.57 0.12
C TYR A 380 25.37 24.79 0.29
N LEU A 381 24.98 25.50 1.36
CA LEU A 381 23.59 25.91 1.58
C LEU A 381 23.12 26.92 0.52
N ASP A 382 24.01 27.79 0.06
CA ASP A 382 23.76 28.70 -1.07
C ASP A 382 24.13 28.00 -2.38
N SER A 383 23.15 27.36 -3.02
CA SER A 383 23.33 26.66 -4.29
C SER A 383 22.28 27.03 -5.33
N SER A 384 22.56 26.74 -6.60
CA SER A 384 21.62 26.98 -7.71
C SER A 384 20.29 26.27 -7.48
N LEU A 385 20.32 25.02 -6.99
CA LEU A 385 19.12 24.24 -6.71
C LEU A 385 18.29 24.85 -5.56
N VAL A 386 18.93 25.28 -4.46
CA VAL A 386 18.23 25.96 -3.36
C VAL A 386 17.57 27.25 -3.84
N ARG A 387 18.30 28.04 -4.63
CA ARG A 387 17.78 29.29 -5.19
C ARG A 387 16.62 29.05 -6.15
N PHE A 388 16.73 28.02 -6.98
CA PHE A 388 15.67 27.58 -7.88
C PHE A 388 14.40 27.23 -7.11
N LEU A 389 14.48 26.33 -6.13
CA LEU A 389 13.32 25.89 -5.35
C LEU A 389 12.66 27.03 -4.58
N LEU A 390 13.45 27.92 -3.94
CA LEU A 390 12.91 29.06 -3.21
C LEU A 390 12.26 30.10 -4.14
N ARG A 391 12.83 30.33 -5.33
CA ARG A 391 12.25 31.22 -6.35
C ARG A 391 10.94 30.64 -6.91
N ARG A 392 10.84 29.33 -7.13
CA ARG A 392 9.58 28.70 -7.57
C ARG A 392 8.53 28.71 -6.46
N ALA A 393 8.94 28.45 -5.21
CA ALA A 393 8.03 28.48 -4.05
C ALA A 393 7.43 29.86 -3.76
N ILE A 394 8.16 30.96 -3.97
CA ILE A 394 7.58 32.31 -3.75
C ILE A 394 6.55 32.69 -4.82
N GLY A 395 6.61 32.08 -6.00
CA GLY A 395 5.67 32.32 -7.11
C GLY A 395 4.42 31.43 -7.08
N ASP A 396 4.48 30.24 -6.46
CA ASP A 396 3.37 29.27 -6.45
C ASP A 396 3.13 28.68 -5.05
N ILE A 397 1.90 28.84 -4.53
CA ILE A 397 1.48 28.35 -3.20
C ILE A 397 1.58 26.83 -3.09
N ARG A 398 1.29 26.08 -4.16
CA ARG A 398 1.36 24.62 -4.18
C ARG A 398 2.81 24.17 -4.00
N ILE A 399 3.74 24.79 -4.72
CA ILE A 399 5.17 24.51 -4.58
C ILE A 399 5.62 24.83 -3.16
N ALA A 400 5.29 26.00 -2.62
CA ALA A 400 5.62 26.36 -1.24
C ALA A 400 5.04 25.37 -0.21
N HIS A 401 3.77 24.98 -0.38
CA HIS A 401 3.06 24.05 0.50
C HIS A 401 3.71 22.67 0.51
N TYR A 402 3.94 22.08 -0.66
CA TYR A 402 4.54 20.75 -0.76
C TYR A 402 6.02 20.76 -0.35
N LEU A 403 6.77 21.80 -0.72
CA LEU A 403 8.17 21.96 -0.29
C LEU A 403 8.27 22.07 1.24
N PHE A 404 7.37 22.82 1.88
CA PHE A 404 7.34 22.93 3.35
C PHE A 404 7.20 21.55 4.00
N TRP A 405 6.23 20.76 3.58
CA TRP A 405 5.99 19.46 4.20
C TRP A 405 7.08 18.43 3.87
N LEU A 406 7.64 18.44 2.65
CA LEU A 406 8.78 17.58 2.29
C LEU A 406 10.03 17.93 3.12
N LEU A 407 10.34 19.22 3.29
CA LEU A 407 11.45 19.66 4.14
C LEU A 407 11.21 19.30 5.61
N LYS A 408 9.97 19.44 6.09
CA LYS A 408 9.57 19.11 7.46
C LYS A 408 9.69 17.61 7.74
N ASP A 409 9.29 16.78 6.80
CA ASP A 409 9.47 15.33 6.86
C ASP A 409 10.96 14.95 6.84
N ALA A 410 11.75 15.62 5.98
CA ALA A 410 13.19 15.41 5.88
C ALA A 410 14.00 15.83 7.13
N LEU A 411 13.41 16.57 8.08
CA LEU A 411 14.05 16.86 9.38
C LEU A 411 14.34 15.61 10.22
N GLN A 412 13.73 14.48 9.89
CA GLN A 412 13.99 13.19 10.54
C GLN A 412 15.32 12.56 10.11
N ASP A 413 15.96 13.09 9.06
CA ASP A 413 17.25 12.61 8.58
C ASP A 413 18.35 12.93 9.60
N SER A 414 18.99 11.90 10.16
CA SER A 414 20.00 12.05 11.21
C SER A 414 21.25 12.80 10.75
N GLN A 415 21.58 12.72 9.46
CA GLN A 415 22.80 13.32 8.90
C GLN A 415 22.54 14.73 8.35
N PHE A 416 21.39 14.94 7.71
CA PHE A 416 21.09 16.16 6.96
C PHE A 416 20.03 17.07 7.61
N SER A 417 19.45 16.69 8.75
CA SER A 417 18.43 17.49 9.48
C SER A 417 18.83 18.95 9.67
N GLY A 418 20.08 19.22 10.07
CA GLY A 418 20.58 20.58 10.23
C GLY A 418 20.48 21.41 8.94
N ARG A 419 20.81 20.84 7.78
CA ARG A 419 20.66 21.51 6.48
C ARG A 419 19.18 21.79 6.18
N TYR A 420 18.32 20.79 6.32
CA TYR A 420 16.89 20.94 6.07
C TYR A 420 16.25 21.97 6.99
N GLN A 421 16.71 22.09 8.23
CA GLN A 421 16.25 23.13 9.15
C GLN A 421 16.55 24.55 8.65
N HIS A 422 17.77 24.80 8.12
CA HIS A 422 18.11 26.11 7.55
C HIS A 422 17.28 26.41 6.29
N LEU A 423 17.05 25.40 5.46
CA LEU A 423 16.25 25.55 4.23
C LEU A 423 14.77 25.79 4.54
N LEU A 424 14.22 25.08 5.52
CA LEU A 424 12.87 25.30 6.01
C LEU A 424 12.72 26.71 6.60
N ALA A 425 13.71 27.18 7.36
CA ALA A 425 13.72 28.56 7.86
C ALA A 425 13.79 29.57 6.70
N ALA A 426 14.63 29.33 5.68
CA ALA A 426 14.71 30.17 4.50
C ALA A 426 13.37 30.23 3.75
N LEU A 427 12.70 29.09 3.55
CA LEU A 427 11.36 29.01 2.97
C LEU A 427 10.35 29.83 3.79
N LEU A 428 10.31 29.64 5.11
CA LEU A 428 9.41 30.38 6.01
C LEU A 428 9.68 31.90 5.97
N CYS A 429 10.93 32.31 5.79
CA CYS A 429 11.29 33.71 5.59
C CYS A 429 10.89 34.25 4.20
N CYS A 430 10.92 33.41 3.16
CA CYS A 430 10.48 33.76 1.81
C CYS A 430 8.96 33.94 1.76
N VAL A 431 8.21 33.00 2.34
CA VAL A 431 6.74 33.02 2.26
C VAL A 431 6.13 34.16 3.07
N GLY A 432 4.90 34.54 2.68
CA GLY A 432 4.11 35.57 3.36
C GLY A 432 3.63 35.15 4.76
N ARG A 433 3.22 36.12 5.58
CA ARG A 433 2.67 35.87 6.93
C ARG A 433 1.47 34.92 6.87
N GLY A 434 0.54 35.14 5.95
CA GLY A 434 -0.68 34.31 5.84
C GLY A 434 -0.37 32.83 5.62
N LEU A 435 0.61 32.51 4.77
CA LEU A 435 1.01 31.12 4.54
C LEU A 435 1.77 30.51 5.73
N ARG A 436 2.55 31.30 6.48
CA ARG A 436 3.18 30.82 7.73
C ARG A 436 2.14 30.46 8.79
N GLU A 437 1.18 31.35 9.02
CA GLU A 437 0.10 31.11 9.98
C GLU A 437 -0.76 29.90 9.57
N GLU A 438 -0.93 29.69 8.26
CA GLU A 438 -1.53 28.47 7.73
C GLU A 438 -0.72 27.22 8.08
N PHE A 439 0.60 27.24 7.86
CA PHE A 439 1.44 26.12 8.28
C PHE A 439 1.35 25.86 9.78
N ASP A 440 1.31 26.90 10.62
CA ASP A 440 1.15 26.74 12.07
C ASP A 440 -0.18 26.04 12.42
N ARG A 441 -1.29 26.46 11.80
CA ARG A 441 -2.60 25.80 11.96
C ARG A 441 -2.57 24.34 11.52
N GLN A 442 -1.97 24.04 10.36
CA GLN A 442 -1.86 22.68 9.86
C GLN A 442 -1.03 21.79 10.79
N CYS A 443 0.09 22.32 11.29
CA CYS A 443 0.97 21.62 12.22
C CYS A 443 0.26 21.31 13.54
N TRP A 444 -0.56 22.25 14.04
CA TRP A 444 -1.37 22.05 15.22
C TRP A 444 -2.43 20.96 15.00
N LEU A 445 -3.18 21.02 13.90
CA LEU A 445 -4.18 20.00 13.53
C LEU A 445 -3.55 18.60 13.44
N VAL A 446 -2.45 18.45 12.70
CA VAL A 446 -1.73 17.16 12.57
C VAL A 446 -1.27 16.64 13.93
N THR A 447 -0.85 17.53 14.83
CA THR A 447 -0.42 17.14 16.17
C THR A 447 -1.58 16.59 17.01
N ILE A 448 -2.76 17.22 16.94
CA ILE A 448 -3.97 16.73 17.60
C ILE A 448 -4.36 15.36 17.02
N LEU A 449 -4.44 15.24 15.69
CA LEU A 449 -4.80 13.98 15.03
C LEU A 449 -3.83 12.84 15.36
N ALA A 450 -2.52 13.12 15.41
CA ALA A 450 -1.52 12.12 15.81
C ALA A 450 -1.74 11.62 17.25
N LYS A 451 -2.08 12.51 18.19
CA LYS A 451 -2.41 12.14 19.57
C LYS A 451 -3.68 11.29 19.63
N VAL A 452 -4.73 11.67 18.90
CA VAL A 452 -5.98 10.90 18.84
C VAL A 452 -5.75 9.52 18.25
N ALA A 453 -5.01 9.42 17.13
CA ALA A 453 -4.70 8.15 16.48
C ALA A 453 -3.91 7.22 17.41
N GLN A 454 -2.93 7.75 18.15
CA GLN A 454 -2.19 6.99 19.16
C GLN A 454 -3.12 6.46 20.26
N LYS A 455 -3.96 7.32 20.86
CA LYS A 455 -4.92 6.91 21.91
C LYS A 455 -5.85 5.79 21.43
N VAL A 456 -6.38 5.90 20.20
CA VAL A 456 -7.29 4.90 19.61
C VAL A 456 -6.57 3.57 19.34
N ARG A 457 -5.31 3.62 18.89
CA ARG A 457 -4.50 2.44 18.63
C ARG A 457 -4.17 1.67 19.91
N ASP A 458 -3.77 2.39 20.97
CA ASP A 458 -3.37 1.80 22.26
C ASP A 458 -4.57 1.23 23.04
N THR A 459 -5.77 1.67 22.71
CA THR A 459 -7.03 1.20 23.33
C THR A 459 -7.48 -0.12 22.69
N THR A 460 -7.83 -1.13 23.48
CA THR A 460 -8.30 -2.43 22.97
C THR A 460 -9.83 -2.57 22.90
N SER A 461 -10.56 -1.99 23.86
CA SER A 461 -12.02 -1.96 23.94
C SER A 461 -12.56 -0.53 23.91
N SER A 462 -13.77 -0.30 23.38
CA SER A 462 -14.38 1.05 23.32
C SER A 462 -13.60 2.09 22.50
N ARG A 463 -12.83 1.67 21.48
CA ARG A 463 -12.07 2.55 20.57
C ARG A 463 -12.90 3.69 19.99
N GLN A 464 -14.17 3.44 19.65
CA GLN A 464 -15.06 4.46 19.09
C GLN A 464 -15.38 5.58 20.08
N THR A 465 -15.49 5.28 21.38
CA THR A 465 -15.70 6.29 22.43
C THR A 465 -14.45 7.16 22.57
N VAL A 466 -13.27 6.55 22.65
CA VAL A 466 -11.98 7.25 22.70
C VAL A 466 -11.77 8.14 21.48
N LEU A 467 -12.15 7.66 20.28
CA LEU A 467 -12.12 8.48 19.07
C LEU A 467 -13.02 9.71 19.22
N ARG A 468 -14.28 9.54 19.62
CA ARG A 468 -15.24 10.65 19.76
C ARG A 468 -14.76 11.70 20.76
N GLU A 469 -14.26 11.28 21.91
CA GLU A 469 -13.69 12.16 22.93
C GLU A 469 -12.45 12.90 22.42
N GLY A 470 -11.53 12.18 21.76
CA GLY A 470 -10.33 12.79 21.18
C GLY A 470 -10.63 13.80 20.07
N LEU A 471 -11.68 13.58 19.28
CA LEU A 471 -12.09 14.51 18.23
C LEU A 471 -12.76 15.78 18.76
N GLU A 472 -13.13 15.85 20.04
CA GLU A 472 -13.58 17.12 20.64
C GLU A 472 -12.43 18.13 20.73
N GLU A 473 -11.17 17.67 20.91
CA GLU A 473 -9.98 18.54 20.82
C GLU A 473 -9.85 19.16 19.41
N VAL A 474 -10.20 18.40 18.36
CA VAL A 474 -10.22 18.90 16.97
C VAL A 474 -11.34 19.91 16.76
N LYS A 475 -12.51 19.69 17.37
CA LYS A 475 -13.61 20.66 17.34
C LYS A 475 -13.24 21.96 18.05
N GLN A 476 -12.55 21.89 19.18
CA GLN A 476 -12.01 23.05 19.88
C GLN A 476 -10.97 23.80 19.02
N PHE A 477 -10.11 23.09 18.29
CA PHE A 477 -9.19 23.71 17.33
C PHE A 477 -9.93 24.61 16.33
N PHE A 478 -11.04 24.14 15.76
CA PHE A 478 -11.84 24.92 14.80
C PHE A 478 -12.58 26.09 15.45
N SER A 479 -12.91 26.02 16.75
CA SER A 479 -13.46 27.17 17.49
C SER A 479 -12.48 28.35 17.59
N VAL A 480 -11.17 28.05 17.60
CA VAL A 480 -10.10 29.07 17.68
C VAL A 480 -9.63 29.50 16.29
N SER A 481 -9.38 28.54 15.40
CA SER A 481 -8.75 28.80 14.09
C SER A 481 -9.73 29.15 12.97
N SER A 482 -11.04 28.91 13.17
CA SER A 482 -12.15 29.05 12.20
C SER A 482 -12.08 28.15 10.95
N ASN A 483 -10.89 27.96 10.36
CA ASN A 483 -10.66 27.12 9.20
C ASN A 483 -9.19 26.64 9.14
N CYS A 484 -8.92 25.67 8.26
CA CYS A 484 -7.58 25.13 8.02
C CYS A 484 -7.51 24.50 6.63
N ARG A 485 -6.40 24.69 5.90
CA ARG A 485 -6.08 23.92 4.69
C ARG A 485 -5.57 22.55 5.09
N LEU A 486 -5.89 21.51 4.34
CA LEU A 486 -5.35 20.19 4.62
C LEU A 486 -3.92 20.03 4.04
N PRO A 487 -2.98 19.38 4.76
CA PRO A 487 -1.65 19.04 4.24
C PRO A 487 -1.67 18.29 2.90
N LEU A 488 -2.73 17.53 2.65
CA LEU A 488 -2.91 16.71 1.44
C LEU A 488 -2.97 17.54 0.14
N ASN A 489 -3.65 18.69 0.18
CA ASN A 489 -3.81 19.58 -0.97
C ASN A 489 -4.19 21.00 -0.47
N PRO A 490 -3.44 22.05 -0.82
CA PRO A 490 -3.72 23.42 -0.38
C PRO A 490 -5.07 24.00 -0.89
N ALA A 491 -5.69 23.37 -1.88
CA ALA A 491 -7.04 23.72 -2.35
C ALA A 491 -8.16 23.23 -1.40
N LEU A 492 -7.88 22.24 -0.54
CA LEU A 492 -8.86 21.66 0.38
C LEU A 492 -8.89 22.46 1.68
N VAL A 493 -9.93 23.29 1.88
CA VAL A 493 -10.10 24.11 3.08
C VAL A 493 -11.29 23.59 3.89
N VAL A 494 -11.05 23.33 5.17
CA VAL A 494 -12.04 22.78 6.10
C VAL A 494 -12.37 23.76 7.21
N LYS A 495 -13.63 23.77 7.68
CA LYS A 495 -14.10 24.67 8.76
C LYS A 495 -14.48 23.96 10.06
N ALA A 496 -14.75 22.66 10.00
CA ALA A 496 -15.14 21.85 11.16
C ALA A 496 -14.92 20.35 10.88
N ILE A 497 -15.07 19.53 11.92
CA ILE A 497 -15.04 18.06 11.80
C ILE A 497 -16.42 17.47 12.10
N ASN A 498 -16.86 16.52 11.28
CA ASN A 498 -18.11 15.77 11.50
C ASN A 498 -17.82 14.49 12.29
N ILE A 499 -17.76 14.62 13.61
CA ILE A 499 -17.42 13.54 14.57
C ILE A 499 -18.31 12.30 14.39
N GLN A 500 -19.59 12.48 14.02
CA GLN A 500 -20.53 11.36 13.87
C GLN A 500 -20.17 10.45 12.69
N SER A 501 -19.62 11.03 11.63
CA SER A 501 -19.17 10.30 10.44
C SER A 501 -17.72 9.79 10.52
N CYS A 502 -17.02 10.08 11.62
CA CYS A 502 -15.66 9.59 11.84
C CYS A 502 -15.65 8.18 12.43
N SER A 503 -14.71 7.35 11.98
CA SER A 503 -14.49 5.99 12.48
C SER A 503 -13.01 5.62 12.38
N PHE A 504 -12.67 4.34 12.49
CA PHE A 504 -11.33 3.81 12.26
C PHE A 504 -11.42 2.54 11.41
N PHE A 505 -10.31 2.15 10.78
CA PHE A 505 -10.22 0.86 10.08
C PHE A 505 -9.70 -0.23 11.03
N ASN A 506 -10.24 -1.44 10.90
CA ASN A 506 -9.81 -2.61 11.67
C ASN A 506 -8.56 -3.25 11.03
N SER A 507 -7.42 -2.57 11.16
CA SER A 507 -6.11 -3.06 10.71
C SER A 507 -5.06 -2.93 11.83
N ASN A 508 -3.86 -3.46 11.62
CA ASN A 508 -2.78 -3.40 12.62
C ASN A 508 -2.43 -1.96 13.03
N ALA A 509 -2.44 -1.01 12.10
CA ALA A 509 -2.12 0.39 12.37
C ALA A 509 -3.33 1.21 12.88
N VAL A 510 -4.55 0.66 12.83
CA VAL A 510 -5.81 1.29 13.24
C VAL A 510 -5.96 2.74 12.71
N PRO A 511 -5.84 2.97 11.39
CA PRO A 511 -5.88 4.33 10.85
C PRO A 511 -7.26 4.96 11.01
N LEU A 512 -7.27 6.28 11.19
CA LEU A 512 -8.50 7.04 11.42
C LEU A 512 -9.18 7.37 10.11
N LYS A 513 -10.49 7.17 10.07
CA LYS A 513 -11.39 7.64 9.01
C LYS A 513 -12.01 8.97 9.46
N LEU A 514 -11.58 10.06 8.85
CA LEU A 514 -11.98 11.42 9.20
C LEU A 514 -12.89 12.02 8.12
N SER A 515 -13.85 12.82 8.54
CA SER A 515 -14.78 13.54 7.67
C SER A 515 -14.87 14.98 8.14
N PHE A 516 -14.37 15.89 7.32
CA PHE A 516 -14.34 17.32 7.59
C PHE A 516 -15.44 18.04 6.82
N GLN A 517 -15.99 19.10 7.42
CA GLN A 517 -16.90 20.00 6.73
C GLN A 517 -16.11 20.93 5.83
N ASN A 518 -16.49 20.98 4.57
CA ASN A 518 -15.92 21.89 3.59
C ASN A 518 -16.19 23.35 4.00
N LEU A 519 -15.19 24.21 3.84
CA LEU A 519 -15.40 25.65 4.02
C LEU A 519 -16.40 26.18 2.99
N ASP A 520 -16.26 25.73 1.75
CA ASP A 520 -17.16 26.08 0.67
C ASP A 520 -18.52 25.35 0.85
N PRO A 521 -19.63 26.08 1.04
CA PRO A 521 -20.95 25.48 1.24
C PRO A 521 -21.47 24.71 0.02
N LYS A 522 -20.88 24.91 -1.17
CA LYS A 522 -21.21 24.16 -2.39
C LYS A 522 -20.43 22.85 -2.52
N GLY A 523 -19.43 22.63 -1.67
CA GLY A 523 -18.63 21.40 -1.66
C GLY A 523 -19.14 20.34 -0.69
N ASP A 524 -18.98 19.08 -1.06
CA ASP A 524 -19.22 17.94 -0.17
C ASP A 524 -18.22 17.89 0.99
N ASN A 525 -18.56 17.13 2.03
CA ASN A 525 -17.65 16.84 3.13
C ASN A 525 -16.36 16.17 2.62
N ILE A 526 -15.22 16.64 3.13
CA ILE A 526 -13.90 16.17 2.73
C ILE A 526 -13.50 14.98 3.61
N SER A 527 -13.46 13.80 3.01
CA SER A 527 -13.13 12.55 3.70
C SER A 527 -11.66 12.19 3.53
N VAL A 528 -10.96 11.93 4.64
CA VAL A 528 -9.51 11.69 4.68
C VAL A 528 -9.20 10.51 5.61
N ILE A 529 -8.23 9.70 5.23
CA ILE A 529 -7.65 8.67 6.09
C ILE A 529 -6.39 9.24 6.74
N PHE A 530 -6.32 9.24 8.06
CA PHE A 530 -5.12 9.64 8.80
C PHE A 530 -4.42 8.39 9.35
N LYS A 531 -3.24 8.08 8.80
CA LYS A 531 -2.41 6.95 9.22
C LYS A 531 -1.36 7.43 10.23
N SER A 532 -1.18 6.68 11.32
CA SER A 532 -0.16 6.92 12.35
C SER A 532 0.45 5.58 12.76
N GLY A 533 1.76 5.45 12.64
CA GLY A 533 2.52 4.19 12.74
C GLY A 533 3.12 3.70 11.43
N ASP A 534 2.64 4.20 10.28
CA ASP A 534 3.06 3.75 8.94
C ASP A 534 3.87 4.83 8.23
N ASP A 535 4.92 4.42 7.52
CA ASP A 535 5.74 5.33 6.71
C ASP A 535 5.14 5.53 5.31
N LEU A 536 4.44 6.65 5.11
CA LEU A 536 3.78 6.94 3.84
C LEU A 536 4.71 7.44 2.72
N ARG A 537 6.02 7.57 2.97
CA ARG A 537 6.96 8.01 1.93
C ARG A 537 6.99 7.02 0.76
N GLN A 538 6.76 5.74 1.03
CA GLN A 538 6.68 4.68 0.01
C GLN A 538 5.42 4.82 -0.84
N ASP A 539 4.26 5.00 -0.21
CA ASP A 539 3.00 5.25 -0.93
C ASP A 539 3.09 6.52 -1.78
N MET A 540 3.68 7.60 -1.24
CA MET A 540 3.91 8.83 -1.98
C MET A 540 4.76 8.62 -3.24
N LEU A 541 5.90 7.91 -3.10
CA LEU A 541 6.81 7.63 -4.21
C LEU A 541 6.13 6.74 -5.26
N THR A 542 5.40 5.71 -4.82
CA THR A 542 4.69 4.79 -5.73
C THR A 542 3.61 5.54 -6.52
N LEU A 543 2.77 6.33 -5.84
CA LEU A 543 1.73 7.13 -6.50
C LEU A 543 2.29 8.21 -7.41
N GLN A 544 3.44 8.78 -7.07
CA GLN A 544 4.17 9.71 -7.92
C GLN A 544 4.62 9.03 -9.22
N VAL A 545 5.23 7.84 -9.12
CA VAL A 545 5.67 7.08 -10.30
C VAL A 545 4.48 6.66 -11.17
N ILE A 546 3.38 6.20 -10.57
CA ILE A 546 2.13 5.88 -11.29
C ILE A 546 1.58 7.12 -12.01
N ARG A 547 1.65 8.30 -11.38
CA ARG A 547 1.23 9.57 -12.01
C ARG A 547 2.07 9.94 -13.22
N ILE A 548 3.37 9.70 -13.16
CA ILE A 548 4.27 9.91 -14.31
C ILE A 548 3.98 8.89 -15.42
N MET A 549 3.75 7.60 -15.09
CA MET A 549 3.32 6.60 -16.07
C MET A 549 2.03 7.02 -16.77
N ASN A 550 1.04 7.50 -16.01
CA ASN A 550 -0.22 7.96 -16.56
C ASN A 550 -0.07 9.18 -17.48
N LYS A 551 0.83 10.12 -17.15
CA LYS A 551 1.15 11.26 -18.03
C LYS A 551 1.77 10.79 -19.35
N ILE A 552 2.72 9.86 -19.30
CA ILE A 552 3.34 9.29 -20.51
C ILE A 552 2.29 8.61 -21.38
N TRP A 553 1.40 7.81 -20.80
CA TRP A 553 0.33 7.16 -21.57
C TRP A 553 -0.61 8.20 -22.23
N ILE A 554 -1.05 9.22 -21.49
CA ILE A 554 -1.91 10.28 -22.03
C ILE A 554 -1.21 11.06 -23.15
N GLN A 555 0.07 11.37 -23.01
CA GLN A 555 0.88 12.06 -24.02
C GLN A 555 0.93 11.30 -25.35
N GLU A 556 0.94 9.97 -25.27
CA GLU A 556 0.93 9.07 -26.43
C GLU A 556 -0.51 8.75 -26.91
N GLY A 557 -1.53 9.40 -26.35
CA GLY A 557 -2.93 9.21 -26.73
C GLY A 557 -3.62 8.00 -26.10
N LEU A 558 -3.01 7.40 -25.08
CA LEU A 558 -3.51 6.21 -24.39
C LEU A 558 -4.03 6.55 -22.98
N ASP A 559 -5.34 6.67 -22.81
CA ASP A 559 -5.95 6.88 -21.49
C ASP A 559 -6.26 5.55 -20.79
N MET A 560 -5.41 5.19 -19.84
CA MET A 560 -5.56 3.96 -19.05
C MET A 560 -6.60 4.08 -17.92
N ARG A 561 -7.35 5.18 -17.80
CA ARG A 561 -8.41 5.36 -16.79
C ARG A 561 -7.93 5.15 -15.35
N MET A 562 -6.68 5.54 -15.07
CA MET A 562 -6.04 5.34 -13.76
C MET A 562 -6.70 6.21 -12.67
N VAL A 563 -7.02 5.60 -11.52
CA VAL A 563 -7.44 6.35 -10.34
C VAL A 563 -6.21 6.61 -9.46
N ILE A 564 -5.75 7.86 -9.45
CA ILE A 564 -4.56 8.27 -8.70
C ILE A 564 -4.99 9.18 -7.55
N PHE A 565 -5.05 8.61 -6.35
CA PHE A 565 -5.43 9.31 -5.14
C PHE A 565 -4.24 10.04 -4.51
N ARG A 566 -4.49 11.09 -3.73
CA ARG A 566 -3.44 11.81 -3.02
C ARG A 566 -3.03 11.06 -1.75
N CYS A 567 -1.73 11.01 -1.52
CA CYS A 567 -1.11 10.53 -0.29
C CYS A 567 -0.01 11.52 0.10
N PHE A 568 0.09 11.87 1.38
CA PHE A 568 1.06 12.85 1.83
C PHE A 568 1.57 12.57 3.27
N SER A 569 2.89 12.43 3.42
CA SER A 569 3.58 12.30 4.71
C SER A 569 3.60 13.62 5.45
N THR A 570 3.21 13.63 6.72
CA THR A 570 3.20 14.83 7.57
C THR A 570 4.25 14.76 8.69
N GLY A 571 5.16 13.79 8.59
CA GLY A 571 6.26 13.54 9.51
C GLY A 571 6.46 12.05 9.79
N ARG A 572 7.37 11.74 10.73
CA ARG A 572 7.81 10.37 11.02
C ARG A 572 6.64 9.40 11.27
N GLY A 573 6.49 8.43 10.37
CA GLY A 573 5.50 7.36 10.49
C GLY A 573 4.06 7.85 10.54
N ARG A 574 3.72 8.98 9.89
CA ARG A 574 2.35 9.50 9.88
C ARG A 574 2.03 10.33 8.64
N GLY A 575 0.75 10.32 8.25
CA GLY A 575 0.26 11.25 7.24
C GLY A 575 -1.18 11.01 6.83
N MET A 576 -1.54 11.59 5.69
CA MET A 576 -2.91 11.67 5.20
C MET A 576 -3.03 11.00 3.83
N VAL A 577 -4.13 10.28 3.63
CA VAL A 577 -4.49 9.65 2.37
C VAL A 577 -5.90 10.08 2.00
N GLU A 578 -6.09 10.45 0.74
CA GLU A 578 -7.39 10.77 0.17
C GLU A 578 -8.32 9.56 0.22
N MET A 579 -9.57 9.77 0.61
CA MET A 579 -10.57 8.72 0.53
C MET A 579 -11.33 8.83 -0.79
N ILE A 580 -11.26 7.78 -1.60
CA ILE A 580 -12.00 7.72 -2.87
C ILE A 580 -13.48 7.38 -2.60
N PRO A 581 -14.42 8.25 -3.00
CA PRO A 581 -15.85 7.99 -2.82
C PRO A 581 -16.35 6.90 -3.77
N HIS A 582 -17.43 6.22 -3.38
CA HIS A 582 -18.08 5.16 -4.16
C HIS A 582 -17.15 4.03 -4.61
N ALA A 583 -16.13 3.73 -3.80
CA ALA A 583 -15.21 2.64 -4.02
C ALA A 583 -15.34 1.60 -2.90
N GLU A 584 -15.24 0.32 -3.27
CA GLU A 584 -15.26 -0.81 -2.34
C GLU A 584 -14.07 -1.73 -2.62
N THR A 585 -13.58 -2.42 -1.59
CA THR A 585 -12.50 -3.40 -1.78
C THR A 585 -13.02 -4.62 -2.53
N LEU A 586 -12.17 -5.22 -3.36
CA LEU A 586 -12.49 -6.44 -4.10
C LEU A 586 -12.88 -7.57 -3.14
N ARG A 587 -12.27 -7.62 -1.95
CA ARG A 587 -12.70 -8.55 -0.88
C ARG A 587 -14.16 -8.34 -0.51
N LYS A 588 -14.57 -7.11 -0.23
CA LYS A 588 -15.95 -6.83 0.19
C LYS A 588 -16.96 -7.26 -0.88
N ILE A 589 -16.63 -7.01 -2.16
CA ILE A 589 -17.41 -7.46 -3.31
C ILE A 589 -17.49 -9.00 -3.36
N GLN A 590 -16.34 -9.69 -3.29
CA GLN A 590 -16.29 -11.16 -3.34
C GLN A 590 -17.02 -11.82 -2.16
N VAL A 591 -16.94 -11.25 -0.96
CA VAL A 591 -17.57 -11.80 0.25
C VAL A 591 -19.11 -11.67 0.22
N GLU A 592 -19.70 -10.79 -0.61
CA GLU A 592 -21.16 -10.81 -0.86
C GLU A 592 -21.63 -12.18 -1.36
N HIS A 593 -20.77 -12.93 -2.07
CA HIS A 593 -21.05 -14.29 -2.54
C HIS A 593 -20.51 -15.39 -1.60
N GLY A 594 -20.19 -15.04 -0.35
CA GLY A 594 -19.67 -15.93 0.71
C GLY A 594 -18.15 -15.92 0.84
N VAL A 595 -17.61 -16.58 1.87
CA VAL A 595 -16.15 -16.63 2.18
C VAL A 595 -15.32 -17.20 1.02
N THR A 596 -15.92 -18.06 0.19
CA THR A 596 -15.32 -18.65 -1.02
C THR A 596 -15.58 -17.85 -2.30
N GLY A 597 -16.16 -16.66 -2.20
CA GLY A 597 -16.49 -15.83 -3.37
C GLY A 597 -15.28 -15.48 -4.24
N SER A 598 -14.07 -15.43 -3.68
CA SER A 598 -12.81 -15.25 -4.43
C SER A 598 -12.48 -16.38 -5.42
N PHE A 599 -13.20 -17.51 -5.36
CA PHE A 599 -13.08 -18.63 -6.30
C PHE A 599 -14.22 -18.66 -7.34
N LYS A 600 -15.19 -17.76 -7.25
CA LYS A 600 -16.30 -17.64 -8.20
C LYS A 600 -15.94 -16.60 -9.26
N ASP A 601 -16.41 -16.81 -10.48
CA ASP A 601 -16.07 -15.94 -11.62
C ASP A 601 -17.04 -14.76 -11.81
N ARG A 602 -18.28 -14.88 -11.30
CA ARG A 602 -19.33 -13.85 -11.44
C ARG A 602 -19.35 -12.68 -10.45
N PRO A 603 -18.80 -12.74 -9.22
CA PRO A 603 -19.04 -11.70 -8.21
C PRO A 603 -18.79 -10.27 -8.68
N LEU A 604 -17.71 -10.07 -9.46
CA LEU A 604 -17.35 -8.76 -9.97
C LEU A 604 -18.32 -8.25 -11.03
N ALA A 605 -18.71 -9.11 -11.98
CA ALA A 605 -19.68 -8.77 -13.02
C ALA A 605 -21.06 -8.46 -12.43
N ASP A 606 -21.52 -9.28 -11.47
CA ASP A 606 -22.78 -9.07 -10.76
C ASP A 606 -22.79 -7.72 -10.03
N TRP A 607 -21.68 -7.35 -9.38
CA TRP A 607 -21.54 -6.08 -8.68
C TRP A 607 -21.54 -4.87 -9.62
N LEU A 608 -20.86 -4.97 -10.78
CA LEU A 608 -20.88 -3.93 -11.80
C LEU A 608 -22.29 -3.75 -12.37
N GLN A 609 -22.99 -4.84 -12.69
CA GLN A 609 -24.37 -4.81 -13.21
C GLN A 609 -25.34 -4.21 -12.18
N LYS A 610 -25.17 -4.55 -10.90
CA LYS A 610 -25.99 -4.01 -9.80
C LYS A 610 -25.91 -2.48 -9.69
N HIS A 611 -24.77 -1.87 -10.01
CA HIS A 611 -24.57 -0.43 -9.93
C HIS A 611 -24.77 0.30 -11.25
N ASN A 612 -24.80 -0.43 -12.37
CA ASN A 612 -24.95 0.10 -13.72
C ASN A 612 -26.10 -0.67 -14.43
N PRO A 613 -27.37 -0.35 -14.11
CA PRO A 613 -28.50 -1.19 -14.49
C PRO A 613 -28.86 -1.17 -15.97
N THR A 614 -28.51 -0.10 -16.70
CA THR A 614 -28.74 0.01 -18.15
C THR A 614 -27.53 -0.52 -18.93
N ASP A 615 -27.76 -1.15 -20.08
CA ASP A 615 -26.71 -1.72 -20.92
C ASP A 615 -25.59 -0.70 -21.24
N ASP A 616 -25.92 0.52 -21.65
CA ASP A 616 -24.92 1.57 -21.94
C ASP A 616 -24.03 1.92 -20.73
N GLN A 617 -24.61 1.96 -19.53
CA GLN A 617 -23.86 2.25 -18.30
C GLN A 617 -22.97 1.06 -17.93
N TYR A 618 -23.47 -0.16 -18.11
CA TYR A 618 -22.71 -1.37 -17.83
C TYR A 618 -21.53 -1.50 -18.80
N GLU A 619 -21.75 -1.32 -20.09
CA GLU A 619 -20.69 -1.34 -21.10
C GLU A 619 -19.61 -0.29 -20.82
N LYS A 620 -20.00 0.94 -20.46
CA LYS A 620 -19.05 1.98 -20.05
C LYS A 620 -18.28 1.61 -18.79
N ALA A 621 -18.93 0.96 -17.81
CA ALA A 621 -18.25 0.50 -16.60
C ALA A 621 -17.26 -0.64 -16.90
N VAL A 622 -17.62 -1.58 -17.79
CA VAL A 622 -16.74 -2.65 -18.25
C VAL A 622 -15.55 -2.09 -19.03
N GLU A 623 -15.76 -1.10 -19.90
CA GLU A 623 -14.69 -0.42 -20.62
C GLU A 623 -13.71 0.25 -19.62
N ASN A 624 -14.22 1.05 -18.68
CA ASN A 624 -13.38 1.66 -17.65
C ASN A 624 -12.61 0.60 -16.84
N PHE A 625 -13.23 -0.55 -16.57
CA PHE A 625 -12.58 -1.66 -15.90
C PHE A 625 -11.43 -2.24 -16.72
N ILE A 626 -11.63 -2.49 -18.01
CA ILE A 626 -10.60 -3.04 -18.92
C ILE A 626 -9.36 -2.13 -18.92
N TYR A 627 -9.53 -0.83 -19.16
CA TYR A 627 -8.42 0.14 -19.22
C TYR A 627 -7.68 0.28 -17.88
N SER A 628 -8.43 0.50 -16.80
CA SER A 628 -7.83 0.68 -15.46
C SER A 628 -7.18 -0.59 -14.92
N CYS A 629 -7.73 -1.76 -15.24
CA CYS A 629 -7.13 -3.05 -14.92
C CYS A 629 -5.80 -3.23 -15.66
N ALA A 630 -5.77 -2.97 -16.98
CA ALA A 630 -4.56 -3.06 -17.78
C ALA A 630 -3.44 -2.14 -17.26
N GLY A 631 -3.77 -0.88 -16.94
CA GLY A 631 -2.82 0.09 -16.40
C GLY A 631 -2.29 -0.33 -15.02
N CYS A 632 -3.16 -0.88 -14.15
CA CYS A 632 -2.75 -1.45 -12.87
C CYS A 632 -1.84 -2.68 -13.03
N CYS A 633 -2.11 -3.58 -13.98
CA CYS A 633 -1.27 -4.75 -14.23
C CYS A 633 0.14 -4.34 -14.64
N VAL A 634 0.27 -3.37 -15.57
CA VAL A 634 1.57 -2.85 -16.02
C VAL A 634 2.30 -2.13 -14.88
N ALA A 635 1.64 -1.20 -14.19
CA ALA A 635 2.27 -0.41 -13.13
C ALA A 635 2.74 -1.28 -11.95
N THR A 636 1.90 -2.22 -11.50
CA THR A 636 2.22 -3.10 -10.36
C THR A 636 3.32 -4.11 -10.67
N TYR A 637 3.43 -4.53 -11.93
CA TYR A 637 4.53 -5.36 -12.41
C TYR A 637 5.85 -4.59 -12.42
N ILE A 638 5.90 -3.43 -13.09
CA ILE A 638 7.14 -2.63 -13.23
C ILE A 638 7.67 -2.20 -11.85
N LEU A 639 6.78 -1.77 -10.95
CA LEU A 639 7.14 -1.32 -9.62
C LEU A 639 7.33 -2.47 -8.62
N GLY A 640 6.98 -3.71 -8.99
CA GLY A 640 7.11 -4.86 -8.11
C GLY A 640 6.33 -4.72 -6.81
N ILE A 641 5.12 -4.14 -6.88
CA ILE A 641 4.26 -3.93 -5.71
C ILE A 641 3.94 -5.29 -5.10
N CYS A 642 4.28 -5.49 -3.83
CA CYS A 642 4.09 -6.74 -3.09
C CYS A 642 2.90 -6.62 -2.11
N ASP A 643 2.53 -7.71 -1.43
CA ASP A 643 1.38 -7.76 -0.51
C ASP A 643 0.02 -7.56 -1.23
N ARG A 644 -0.09 -8.21 -2.39
CA ARG A 644 -1.23 -8.03 -3.29
C ARG A 644 -2.34 -9.01 -2.91
N HIS A 645 -3.23 -8.56 -2.05
CA HIS A 645 -4.45 -9.27 -1.67
C HIS A 645 -5.71 -8.48 -2.05
N ASN A 646 -6.86 -9.15 -2.06
CA ASN A 646 -8.15 -8.57 -2.46
C ASN A 646 -8.64 -7.40 -1.59
N ASP A 647 -8.11 -7.18 -0.38
CA ASP A 647 -8.34 -5.94 0.38
C ASP A 647 -7.56 -4.72 -0.16
N ASN A 648 -6.46 -4.93 -0.90
CA ASN A 648 -5.61 -3.86 -1.44
C ASN A 648 -5.98 -3.48 -2.89
N ILE A 649 -7.07 -4.05 -3.40
CA ILE A 649 -7.64 -3.75 -4.70
C ILE A 649 -9.01 -3.16 -4.47
N MET A 650 -9.28 -2.00 -5.05
CA MET A 650 -10.56 -1.32 -4.94
C MET A 650 -11.18 -1.13 -6.32
N LEU A 651 -12.52 -1.13 -6.35
CA LEU A 651 -13.30 -0.80 -7.53
C LEU A 651 -14.30 0.30 -7.23
N LYS A 652 -14.38 1.28 -8.13
CA LYS A 652 -15.42 2.30 -8.14
C LYS A 652 -16.68 1.76 -8.80
N THR A 653 -17.85 2.26 -8.41
CA THR A 653 -19.12 1.94 -9.08
C THR A 653 -19.14 2.29 -10.56
N SER A 654 -18.28 3.24 -10.99
CA SER A 654 -18.05 3.60 -12.39
C SER A 654 -17.16 2.61 -13.17
N GLY A 655 -16.80 1.47 -12.58
CA GLY A 655 -15.98 0.42 -13.20
C GLY A 655 -14.47 0.57 -13.04
N HIS A 656 -13.97 1.69 -12.52
CA HIS A 656 -12.53 1.91 -12.42
C HIS A 656 -11.91 1.07 -11.29
N MET A 657 -10.88 0.29 -11.62
CA MET A 657 -10.07 -0.50 -10.71
C MET A 657 -8.80 0.28 -10.31
N PHE A 658 -8.39 0.16 -9.06
CA PHE A 658 -7.11 0.71 -8.59
C PHE A 658 -6.56 -0.05 -7.39
N HIS A 659 -5.24 0.01 -7.22
CA HIS A 659 -4.54 -0.54 -6.06
C HIS A 659 -4.40 0.50 -4.95
N ILE A 660 -4.37 0.04 -3.70
CA ILE A 660 -4.08 0.83 -2.51
C ILE A 660 -3.02 0.13 -1.66
N ASP A 661 -2.45 0.87 -0.70
CA ASP A 661 -1.51 0.37 0.31
C ASP A 661 -0.21 -0.19 -0.31
N PHE A 662 0.71 0.72 -0.64
CA PHE A 662 1.94 0.41 -1.39
C PHE A 662 3.17 0.23 -0.49
N GLY A 663 2.97 -0.09 0.79
CA GLY A 663 4.05 -0.18 1.80
C GLY A 663 5.09 -1.28 1.56
N LYS A 664 5.04 -1.99 0.42
CA LYS A 664 6.08 -2.93 -0.06
C LYS A 664 6.15 -2.88 -1.59
N PHE A 665 7.29 -2.45 -2.14
CA PHE A 665 7.52 -2.35 -3.58
C PHE A 665 8.94 -2.83 -3.95
N LEU A 666 9.29 -2.84 -5.24
CA LEU A 666 10.58 -3.33 -5.78
C LEU A 666 10.87 -4.82 -5.56
N GLY A 667 9.83 -5.64 -5.39
CA GLY A 667 9.99 -7.09 -5.30
C GLY A 667 10.44 -7.60 -3.92
N HIS A 668 10.45 -6.74 -2.89
CA HIS A 668 10.60 -7.14 -1.47
C HIS A 668 9.34 -7.86 -0.95
N ALA A 669 9.09 -9.04 -1.52
CA ALA A 669 7.95 -9.86 -1.15
C ALA A 669 8.10 -10.44 0.26
N GLN A 670 6.98 -10.60 0.96
CA GLN A 670 6.97 -11.33 2.23
C GLN A 670 7.40 -12.78 2.00
N MET A 671 8.40 -13.22 2.75
CA MET A 671 8.89 -14.59 2.75
C MET A 671 8.15 -15.40 3.82
N PHE A 672 7.65 -16.59 3.46
CA PHE A 672 7.18 -17.57 4.44
C PHE A 672 8.12 -18.78 4.39
N GLY A 673 9.09 -18.82 5.32
CA GLY A 673 10.29 -19.66 5.17
C GLY A 673 11.19 -19.16 4.04
N ASN A 674 11.82 -20.06 3.27
CA ASN A 674 12.67 -19.71 2.11
C ASN A 674 11.88 -19.52 0.79
N ILE A 675 10.56 -19.34 0.86
CA ILE A 675 9.67 -19.30 -0.29
C ILE A 675 8.92 -17.96 -0.32
N LYS A 676 8.94 -17.27 -1.47
CA LYS A 676 8.17 -16.04 -1.72
C LYS A 676 6.67 -16.34 -1.64
N ARG A 677 5.94 -15.56 -0.82
CA ARG A 677 4.48 -15.65 -0.64
C ARG A 677 3.72 -15.23 -1.90
N ASP A 678 4.19 -14.17 -2.56
CA ASP A 678 3.67 -13.69 -3.85
C ASP A 678 4.48 -14.30 -5.00
N ARG A 679 3.87 -15.23 -5.73
CA ARG A 679 4.53 -15.93 -6.86
C ARG A 679 4.05 -15.47 -8.23
N ALA A 680 2.87 -14.88 -8.32
CA ALA A 680 2.34 -14.33 -9.56
C ALA A 680 3.07 -13.02 -9.91
N PRO A 681 3.34 -12.73 -11.19
CA PRO A 681 3.92 -11.46 -11.64
C PRO A 681 3.11 -10.24 -11.17
N PHE A 682 1.79 -10.29 -11.38
CA PHE A 682 0.80 -9.32 -10.89
C PHE A 682 -0.51 -10.04 -10.55
N VAL A 683 -1.46 -9.33 -9.93
CA VAL A 683 -2.78 -9.90 -9.64
C VAL A 683 -3.66 -9.79 -10.87
N PHE A 684 -4.11 -10.95 -11.36
CA PHE A 684 -5.14 -11.05 -12.38
C PHE A 684 -5.96 -12.31 -12.13
N THR A 685 -7.21 -12.15 -11.69
CA THR A 685 -8.05 -13.26 -11.22
C THR A 685 -9.12 -13.64 -12.23
N SER A 686 -9.75 -14.81 -12.05
CA SER A 686 -10.72 -15.34 -13.02
C SER A 686 -12.03 -14.54 -13.06
N ASP A 687 -12.41 -13.87 -11.98
CA ASP A 687 -13.51 -12.91 -11.95
C ASP A 687 -13.22 -11.63 -12.75
N MET A 688 -11.96 -11.15 -12.74
CA MET A 688 -11.52 -10.05 -13.61
C MET A 688 -11.58 -10.48 -15.09
N ALA A 689 -11.06 -11.67 -15.40
CA ALA A 689 -11.10 -12.22 -16.75
C ALA A 689 -12.54 -12.45 -17.23
N TYR A 690 -13.46 -12.84 -16.34
CA TYR A 690 -14.88 -13.00 -16.67
C TYR A 690 -15.53 -11.68 -17.11
N VAL A 691 -15.23 -10.58 -16.41
CA VAL A 691 -15.70 -9.24 -16.79
C VAL A 691 -15.16 -8.83 -18.16
N ILE A 692 -13.86 -9.00 -18.39
CA ILE A 692 -13.21 -8.65 -19.67
C ILE A 692 -13.81 -9.47 -20.82
N ASN A 693 -14.04 -10.77 -20.60
CA ASN A 693 -14.61 -11.65 -21.60
C ASN A 693 -16.10 -11.43 -21.87
N GLY A 694 -16.83 -10.77 -20.95
CA GLY A 694 -18.29 -10.79 -20.95
C GLY A 694 -18.88 -12.18 -20.74
N GLY A 695 -18.13 -13.10 -20.10
CA GLY A 695 -18.55 -14.49 -19.91
C GLY A 695 -17.40 -15.46 -19.62
N ASP A 696 -17.73 -16.76 -19.62
CA ASP A 696 -16.81 -17.84 -19.23
C ASP A 696 -15.76 -18.19 -20.32
N LYS A 697 -15.99 -17.76 -21.57
CA LYS A 697 -15.13 -18.09 -22.71
C LYS A 697 -14.26 -16.89 -23.10
N PRO A 698 -12.99 -17.11 -23.50
CA PRO A 698 -12.17 -16.08 -24.13
C PRO A 698 -12.91 -15.43 -25.30
N SER A 699 -12.90 -14.10 -25.32
CA SER A 699 -13.53 -13.28 -26.37
C SER A 699 -12.48 -12.38 -27.05
N SER A 700 -12.87 -11.68 -28.12
CA SER A 700 -11.99 -10.68 -28.76
C SER A 700 -11.51 -9.60 -27.77
N ARG A 701 -12.37 -9.21 -26.81
CA ARG A 701 -12.04 -8.23 -25.76
C ARG A 701 -10.85 -8.65 -24.90
N PHE A 702 -10.60 -9.95 -24.76
CA PHE A 702 -9.42 -10.42 -24.04
C PHE A 702 -8.14 -10.22 -24.85
N HIS A 703 -8.19 -10.37 -26.18
CA HIS A 703 -7.06 -10.01 -27.03
C HIS A 703 -6.83 -8.50 -26.99
N ASP A 704 -7.89 -7.69 -27.09
CA ASP A 704 -7.79 -6.22 -26.98
C ASP A 704 -7.17 -5.81 -25.62
N PHE A 705 -7.53 -6.47 -24.53
CA PHE A 705 -6.92 -6.26 -23.21
C PHE A 705 -5.43 -6.62 -23.18
N VAL A 706 -5.03 -7.72 -23.83
CA VAL A 706 -3.62 -8.13 -23.91
C VAL A 706 -2.83 -7.10 -24.72
N ASP A 707 -3.35 -6.70 -25.88
CA ASP A 707 -2.72 -5.70 -26.75
C ASP A 707 -2.56 -4.36 -26.01
N LEU A 708 -3.61 -3.92 -25.31
CA LEU A 708 -3.59 -2.72 -24.47
C LEU A 708 -2.50 -2.78 -23.38
N CYS A 709 -2.36 -3.92 -22.69
CA CYS A 709 -1.30 -4.11 -21.70
C CYS A 709 0.10 -4.03 -22.33
N CYS A 710 0.28 -4.67 -23.48
CA CYS A 710 1.55 -4.71 -24.19
C CYS A 710 1.95 -3.35 -24.75
N GLU A 711 0.99 -2.59 -25.30
CA GLU A 711 1.18 -1.21 -25.74
C GLU A 711 1.59 -0.31 -24.56
N ALA A 712 0.80 -0.32 -23.48
CA ALA A 712 1.10 0.46 -22.28
C ALA A 712 2.47 0.11 -21.68
N TYR A 713 2.84 -1.17 -21.64
CA TYR A 713 4.16 -1.62 -21.18
C TYR A 713 5.28 -1.07 -22.08
N ASN A 714 5.16 -1.21 -23.40
CA ASN A 714 6.18 -0.71 -24.34
C ASN A 714 6.36 0.81 -24.30
N LEU A 715 5.27 1.58 -24.12
CA LEU A 715 5.36 3.02 -23.93
C LEU A 715 6.22 3.37 -22.71
N ILE A 716 5.98 2.74 -21.56
CA ILE A 716 6.80 2.99 -20.35
C ILE A 716 8.26 2.57 -20.53
N ARG A 717 8.53 1.47 -21.27
CA ARG A 717 9.90 1.00 -21.55
C ARG A 717 10.74 2.04 -22.27
N LYS A 718 10.17 2.82 -23.19
CA LYS A 718 10.87 3.91 -23.91
C LYS A 718 11.44 4.97 -22.94
N HIS A 719 10.80 5.14 -21.79
CA HIS A 719 11.20 6.10 -20.75
C HIS A 719 11.98 5.46 -19.59
N THR A 720 12.63 4.31 -19.80
CA THR A 720 13.38 3.60 -18.73
C THR A 720 14.35 4.51 -17.98
N HIS A 721 15.09 5.37 -18.67
CA HIS A 721 16.07 6.28 -18.07
C HIS A 721 15.43 7.24 -17.05
N LEU A 722 14.22 7.74 -17.31
CA LEU A 722 13.49 8.65 -16.42
C LEU A 722 13.16 7.97 -15.08
N PHE A 723 12.60 6.76 -15.12
CA PHE A 723 12.24 6.03 -13.89
C PHE A 723 13.46 5.67 -13.05
N LEU A 724 14.57 5.31 -13.71
CA LEU A 724 15.84 5.05 -13.02
C LEU A 724 16.39 6.32 -12.36
N ASN A 725 16.43 7.44 -13.08
CA ASN A 725 16.87 8.72 -12.52
C ASN A 725 16.02 9.14 -11.31
N LEU A 726 14.69 9.00 -11.43
CA LEU A 726 13.73 9.34 -10.37
C LEU A 726 13.96 8.51 -9.11
N LEU A 727 14.02 7.19 -9.25
CA LEU A 727 14.22 6.28 -8.11
C LEU A 727 15.65 6.38 -7.56
N GLY A 728 16.64 6.67 -8.41
CA GLY A 728 18.03 6.87 -8.00
C GLY A 728 18.26 8.04 -7.08
N LEU A 729 17.61 9.17 -7.36
CA LEU A 729 17.63 10.33 -6.48
C LEU A 729 16.98 10.04 -5.12
N MET A 730 16.16 8.99 -5.02
CA MET A 730 15.48 8.58 -3.79
C MET A 730 16.26 7.57 -2.96
N LEU A 731 17.38 7.00 -3.43
CA LEU A 731 18.15 5.99 -2.67
C LEU A 731 18.59 6.45 -1.27
N SER A 732 18.91 7.73 -1.13
CA SER A 732 19.34 8.28 0.16
C SER A 732 18.18 8.74 1.05
N CYS A 733 16.92 8.55 0.65
CA CYS A 733 15.77 9.06 1.40
C CYS A 733 15.48 8.28 2.71
N GLY A 734 16.14 7.14 2.91
CA GLY A 734 15.98 6.31 4.10
C GLY A 734 14.66 5.53 4.11
N ILE A 735 14.17 5.14 2.92
CA ILE A 735 13.17 4.09 2.75
C ILE A 735 13.92 2.74 2.78
N PRO A 736 13.59 1.80 3.68
CA PRO A 736 14.32 0.53 3.79
C PRO A 736 14.32 -0.31 2.50
N GLU A 737 13.20 -0.29 1.77
CA GLU A 737 12.94 -1.00 0.52
C GLU A 737 13.54 -0.31 -0.73
N LEU A 738 14.22 0.83 -0.57
CA LEU A 738 14.91 1.55 -1.63
C LEU A 738 16.17 2.17 -1.04
N SER A 739 17.20 1.33 -0.89
CA SER A 739 18.42 1.68 -0.18
C SER A 739 19.68 1.52 -1.02
N ASP A 740 19.65 0.64 -2.03
CA ASP A 740 20.81 0.35 -2.86
C ASP A 740 20.49 0.18 -4.37
N LEU A 741 21.53 -0.13 -5.15
CA LEU A 741 21.41 -0.31 -6.60
C LEU A 741 20.75 -1.64 -7.00
N GLU A 742 20.72 -2.64 -6.11
CA GLU A 742 20.03 -3.90 -6.37
C GLU A 742 18.51 -3.69 -6.38
N ASP A 743 18.01 -2.83 -5.51
CA ASP A 743 16.59 -2.44 -5.48
C ASP A 743 16.16 -1.78 -6.80
N LEU A 744 17.02 -0.91 -7.34
CA LEU A 744 16.81 -0.28 -8.66
C LEU A 744 16.95 -1.26 -9.83
N LYS A 745 17.81 -2.27 -9.67
CA LYS A 745 18.01 -3.31 -10.69
C LYS A 745 16.71 -4.08 -10.95
N TYR A 746 15.83 -4.22 -9.95
CA TYR A 746 14.51 -4.81 -10.15
C TYR A 746 13.73 -4.09 -11.27
N VAL A 747 13.63 -2.75 -11.19
CA VAL A 747 12.88 -1.95 -12.18
C VAL A 747 13.54 -2.03 -13.54
N TYR A 748 14.87 -2.00 -13.59
CA TYR A 748 15.63 -2.18 -14.82
C TYR A 748 15.34 -3.53 -15.50
N ASP A 749 15.40 -4.61 -14.72
CA ASP A 749 15.17 -5.97 -15.20
C ASP A 749 13.68 -6.17 -15.58
N ALA A 750 12.75 -5.49 -14.91
CA ALA A 750 11.33 -5.50 -15.24
C ALA A 750 11.00 -4.71 -16.52
N LEU A 751 11.72 -3.63 -16.82
CA LEU A 751 11.54 -2.82 -18.03
C LEU A 751 12.22 -3.44 -19.26
N ARG A 752 13.22 -4.31 -19.08
CA ARG A 752 13.92 -5.01 -20.18
C ARG A 752 14.31 -4.06 -21.33
N PRO A 753 15.06 -2.96 -21.07
CA PRO A 753 15.30 -1.90 -22.06
C PRO A 753 16.12 -2.33 -23.29
N HIS A 754 16.69 -3.53 -23.29
CA HIS A 754 17.52 -4.05 -24.38
C HIS A 754 16.76 -4.89 -25.40
N GLU A 755 15.53 -5.26 -25.09
CA GLU A 755 14.74 -6.12 -25.96
C GLU A 755 13.97 -5.32 -27.00
N SER A 756 13.67 -5.94 -28.13
CA SER A 756 12.78 -5.34 -29.13
C SER A 756 11.37 -5.17 -28.56
N GLU A 757 10.56 -4.29 -29.17
CA GLU A 757 9.14 -4.15 -28.80
C GLU A 757 8.38 -5.49 -28.96
N ALA A 758 8.71 -6.27 -30.00
CA ALA A 758 8.10 -7.58 -30.26
C ALA A 758 8.43 -8.61 -29.16
N ASP A 759 9.70 -8.70 -28.75
CA ASP A 759 10.13 -9.62 -27.69
C ASP A 759 9.48 -9.27 -26.35
N ALA A 760 9.39 -7.98 -26.04
CA ALA A 760 8.76 -7.47 -24.83
C ALA A 760 7.25 -7.72 -24.80
N THR A 761 6.56 -7.56 -25.94
CA THR A 761 5.15 -7.94 -26.11
C THR A 761 4.95 -9.42 -25.82
N MET A 762 5.71 -10.30 -26.48
CA MET A 762 5.64 -11.75 -26.23
C MET A 762 5.90 -12.12 -24.77
N TYR A 763 6.85 -11.44 -24.13
CA TYR A 763 7.15 -11.63 -22.73
C TYR A 763 5.98 -11.23 -21.83
N PHE A 764 5.40 -10.04 -22.05
CA PHE A 764 4.30 -9.55 -21.21
C PHE A 764 3.02 -10.38 -21.40
N THR A 765 2.72 -10.85 -22.62
CA THR A 765 1.62 -11.78 -22.87
C THR A 765 1.75 -13.05 -22.01
N ARG A 766 2.95 -13.63 -21.92
CA ARG A 766 3.21 -14.79 -21.05
C ARG A 766 3.02 -14.48 -19.57
N LEU A 767 3.29 -13.23 -19.13
CA LEU A 767 3.02 -12.81 -17.76
C LEU A 767 1.52 -12.76 -17.46
N ILE A 768 0.69 -12.32 -18.41
CA ILE A 768 -0.78 -12.32 -18.28
C ILE A 768 -1.29 -13.75 -18.12
N GLU A 769 -0.86 -14.66 -19.00
CA GLU A 769 -1.25 -16.09 -18.95
C GLU A 769 -0.83 -16.76 -17.63
N SER A 770 0.41 -16.51 -17.19
CA SER A 770 0.95 -17.02 -15.93
C SER A 770 0.18 -16.49 -14.71
N SER A 771 -0.18 -15.20 -14.73
CA SER A 771 -0.95 -14.56 -13.65
C SER A 771 -2.37 -15.12 -13.56
N LEU A 772 -3.05 -15.30 -14.70
CA LEU A 772 -4.39 -15.89 -14.78
C LEU A 772 -4.43 -17.34 -14.27
N GLY A 773 -3.39 -18.13 -14.60
CA GLY A 773 -3.25 -19.52 -14.18
C GLY A 773 -2.86 -19.71 -12.70
N SER A 774 -2.55 -18.63 -11.97
CA SER A 774 -2.01 -18.73 -10.61
C SER A 774 -3.05 -19.10 -9.56
N VAL A 775 -3.03 -20.37 -9.13
CA VAL A 775 -3.81 -20.86 -7.97
C VAL A 775 -3.34 -20.24 -6.65
N ALA A 776 -2.08 -19.81 -6.57
CA ALA A 776 -1.50 -19.21 -5.37
C ALA A 776 -2.18 -17.89 -4.98
N THR A 777 -2.56 -17.07 -5.98
CA THR A 777 -3.26 -15.80 -5.77
C THR A 777 -4.63 -16.02 -5.13
N LYS A 778 -5.41 -16.98 -5.66
CA LYS A 778 -6.73 -17.35 -5.12
C LYS A 778 -6.64 -17.90 -3.69
N LEU A 779 -5.61 -18.70 -3.39
CA LEU A 779 -5.37 -19.22 -2.05
C LEU A 779 -4.99 -18.12 -1.06
N ASN A 780 -4.17 -17.15 -1.47
CA ASN A 780 -3.81 -16.00 -0.63
C ASN A 780 -5.07 -15.19 -0.28
N PHE A 781 -5.93 -14.90 -1.25
CA PHE A 781 -7.20 -14.17 -1.03
C PHE A 781 -8.09 -14.89 -0.02
N PHE A 782 -8.19 -16.23 -0.12
CA PHE A 782 -8.95 -17.03 0.84
C PHE A 782 -8.38 -16.96 2.27
N ILE A 783 -7.06 -17.03 2.43
CA ILE A 783 -6.40 -16.90 3.73
C ILE A 783 -6.64 -15.50 4.33
N HIS A 784 -6.57 -14.45 3.51
CA HIS A 784 -6.89 -13.08 3.93
C HIS A 784 -8.35 -12.94 4.37
N ASN A 785 -9.29 -13.52 3.62
CA ASN A 785 -10.72 -13.54 4.00
C ASN A 785 -10.93 -14.16 5.39
N LEU A 786 -10.25 -15.28 5.68
CA LEU A 786 -10.32 -15.97 6.98
C LEU A 786 -9.65 -15.18 8.11
N ALA A 787 -8.50 -14.56 7.86
CA ALA A 787 -7.79 -13.78 8.88
C ALA A 787 -8.61 -12.58 9.34
N GLN A 788 -9.30 -11.90 8.43
CA GLN A 788 -10.17 -10.75 8.75
C GLN A 788 -11.39 -11.13 9.59
N MET A 789 -11.91 -12.37 9.50
CA MET A 789 -12.96 -12.85 10.40
C MET A 789 -12.49 -12.95 11.86
N LYS A 790 -11.19 -13.15 12.11
CA LYS A 790 -10.63 -13.16 13.48
C LYS A 790 -10.59 -11.78 14.14
N PHE A 791 -10.67 -10.71 13.34
CA PHE A 791 -10.65 -9.32 13.81
C PHE A 791 -12.04 -8.68 13.87
N ALA A 792 -13.09 -9.39 13.43
CA ALA A 792 -14.47 -8.97 13.66
C ALA A 792 -14.77 -9.05 15.17
N SER A 793 -15.25 -7.95 15.73
CA SER A 793 -15.51 -7.75 17.15
C SER A 793 -16.45 -8.80 17.77
N SER A 794 -16.18 -9.09 19.04
CA SER A 794 -16.83 -10.00 19.96
C SER A 794 -18.29 -9.68 20.32
N GLU A 795 -19.21 -9.60 19.36
CA GLU A 795 -20.64 -9.53 19.66
C GLU A 795 -21.40 -10.85 19.44
N GLU A 796 -20.80 -11.83 18.75
CA GLU A 796 -21.36 -13.18 18.64
C GLU A 796 -20.63 -14.14 19.58
N ARG A 797 -21.25 -14.45 20.74
CA ARG A 797 -20.76 -15.48 21.66
C ARG A 797 -20.80 -16.87 20.99
N PRO A 798 -19.80 -17.74 21.19
CA PRO A 798 -19.78 -19.07 20.57
C PRO A 798 -20.94 -19.94 21.06
N VAL A 799 -21.82 -20.34 20.13
CA VAL A 799 -22.94 -21.25 20.38
C VAL A 799 -22.42 -22.69 20.47
N LEU A 800 -22.93 -23.49 21.42
CA LEU A 800 -22.61 -24.92 21.56
C LEU A 800 -23.33 -25.73 20.48
N SER A 801 -22.66 -26.68 19.84
CA SER A 801 -23.21 -27.47 18.72
C SER A 801 -24.52 -28.19 19.08
N PHE A 802 -24.65 -28.58 20.36
CA PHE A 802 -25.81 -29.30 20.92
C PHE A 802 -26.85 -28.38 21.60
N ALA A 803 -26.69 -27.06 21.51
CA ALA A 803 -27.49 -26.09 22.24
C ALA A 803 -27.63 -24.75 21.48
N PRO A 804 -28.49 -24.69 20.44
CA PRO A 804 -28.60 -23.55 19.54
C PRO A 804 -29.37 -22.33 20.09
N ARG A 805 -29.91 -22.37 21.32
CA ARG A 805 -30.66 -21.25 21.95
C ARG A 805 -29.98 -20.78 23.24
N VAL A 806 -29.91 -19.46 23.44
CA VAL A 806 -29.30 -18.84 24.63
C VAL A 806 -30.37 -18.63 25.71
N HIS A 807 -30.29 -19.41 26.80
CA HIS A 807 -31.21 -19.32 27.94
C HIS A 807 -30.67 -18.37 29.03
N THR A 808 -31.56 -17.72 29.80
CA THR A 808 -31.19 -16.73 30.83
C THR A 808 -31.59 -17.19 32.25
N VAL A 809 -31.05 -16.56 33.31
CA VAL A 809 -31.40 -16.96 34.70
C VAL A 809 -32.87 -16.68 34.95
N LYS A 810 -33.39 -15.62 34.31
CA LYS A 810 -34.79 -15.22 34.34
C LYS A 810 -35.74 -16.22 33.66
N SER A 811 -35.28 -16.96 32.65
CA SER A 811 -36.14 -17.88 31.90
C SER A 811 -36.17 -19.29 32.46
N ASP A 812 -35.08 -19.78 33.08
CA ASP A 812 -34.96 -21.21 33.41
C ASP A 812 -34.39 -21.52 34.81
N GLY A 813 -34.17 -20.52 35.68
CA GLY A 813 -33.70 -20.71 37.06
C GLY A 813 -32.24 -21.19 37.20
N LEU A 814 -31.76 -21.33 38.45
CA LEU A 814 -30.40 -21.78 38.78
C LEU A 814 -30.34 -23.32 38.87
N ILE A 815 -29.24 -23.93 38.42
CA ILE A 815 -29.02 -25.37 38.60
C ILE A 815 -28.59 -25.60 40.06
N ARG A 816 -29.38 -26.39 40.79
CA ARG A 816 -29.12 -26.77 42.18
C ARG A 816 -28.19 -27.97 42.27
N ASN A 817 -28.45 -29.00 41.46
CA ASN A 817 -27.62 -30.20 41.38
C ASN A 817 -27.49 -30.68 39.92
N LEU A 818 -26.30 -31.15 39.57
CA LEU A 818 -26.01 -31.77 38.28
C LEU A 818 -25.11 -32.99 38.51
N TYR A 819 -25.55 -34.16 38.07
CA TYR A 819 -24.75 -35.37 38.22
C TYR A 819 -25.07 -36.42 37.15
N VAL A 820 -24.07 -37.24 36.81
CA VAL A 820 -24.16 -38.29 35.79
C VAL A 820 -24.68 -39.56 36.44
N CYS A 821 -25.92 -39.95 36.15
CA CYS A 821 -26.59 -41.07 36.83
C CYS A 821 -26.19 -42.44 36.28
N ARG A 822 -26.14 -42.58 34.96
CA ARG A 822 -25.89 -43.86 34.27
C ARG A 822 -25.35 -43.63 32.87
N HIS A 823 -24.75 -44.65 32.28
CA HIS A 823 -24.43 -44.66 30.85
C HIS A 823 -25.38 -45.60 30.10
N VAL A 824 -25.58 -45.35 28.81
CA VAL A 824 -26.42 -46.13 27.91
C VAL A 824 -25.65 -46.35 26.62
N ARG A 825 -25.65 -47.59 26.13
CA ARG A 825 -25.00 -47.94 24.87
C ARG A 825 -25.83 -47.42 23.69
N THR A 826 -25.23 -46.59 22.83
CA THR A 826 -25.94 -46.03 21.68
C THR A 826 -25.82 -46.96 20.47
N TYR A 827 -26.94 -47.20 19.78
CA TYR A 827 -26.99 -47.99 18.55
C TYR A 827 -26.94 -47.04 17.34
N ASN A 828 -25.75 -46.44 17.10
CA ASN A 828 -25.38 -45.71 15.87
C ASN A 828 -23.83 -45.71 15.74
N PRO A 829 -23.21 -45.32 14.59
CA PRO A 829 -21.99 -45.96 14.06
C PRO A 829 -20.70 -45.77 14.87
N SER A 830 -20.64 -44.80 15.79
CA SER A 830 -19.56 -44.69 16.75
C SER A 830 -19.89 -45.56 17.96
N LYS A 831 -19.35 -46.80 18.03
CA LYS A 831 -19.45 -47.67 19.22
C LYS A 831 -19.09 -46.87 20.48
N GLY A 832 -20.10 -46.36 21.19
CA GLY A 832 -19.91 -45.38 22.24
C GLY A 832 -21.03 -45.44 23.27
N TYR A 833 -20.75 -44.90 24.45
CA TYR A 833 -21.69 -44.77 25.55
C TYR A 833 -22.15 -43.31 25.63
N ALA A 834 -23.46 -43.08 25.72
CA ALA A 834 -24.02 -41.80 26.12
C ALA A 834 -24.23 -41.81 27.64
N PHE A 835 -23.93 -40.69 28.29
CA PHE A 835 -24.05 -40.50 29.72
C PHE A 835 -25.35 -39.73 30.01
N VAL A 836 -26.20 -40.33 30.83
CA VAL A 836 -27.47 -39.75 31.29
C VAL A 836 -27.16 -38.84 32.48
N VAL A 837 -27.34 -37.55 32.28
CA VAL A 837 -27.14 -36.49 33.26
C VAL A 837 -28.49 -36.07 33.82
N LYS A 838 -28.59 -36.04 35.14
CA LYS A 838 -29.75 -35.52 35.85
C LYS A 838 -29.49 -34.08 36.26
N VAL A 839 -30.41 -33.20 35.89
CA VAL A 839 -30.36 -31.76 36.14
C VAL A 839 -31.51 -31.40 37.07
N GLU A 840 -31.19 -30.84 38.24
CA GLU A 840 -32.16 -30.32 39.20
C GLU A 840 -31.97 -28.81 39.31
N ARG A 841 -33.06 -28.04 39.29
CA ARG A 841 -33.03 -26.57 39.29
C ARG A 841 -33.78 -26.00 40.48
N GLU A 842 -33.33 -24.86 40.98
CA GLU A 842 -34.04 -24.10 42.02
C GLU A 842 -35.42 -23.67 41.50
N GLY A 843 -36.47 -23.96 42.28
CA GLY A 843 -37.86 -23.60 41.95
C GLY A 843 -38.60 -24.56 41.02
N GLN A 844 -37.96 -25.60 40.46
CA GLN A 844 -38.63 -26.66 39.69
C GLN A 844 -38.84 -27.93 40.53
N GLN A 845 -40.08 -28.43 40.61
CA GLN A 845 -40.38 -29.74 41.18
C GLN A 845 -40.12 -30.83 40.13
N GLY A 846 -39.01 -31.55 40.27
CA GLY A 846 -38.63 -32.67 39.41
C GLY A 846 -37.27 -32.49 38.76
N ALA A 847 -36.66 -33.60 38.33
CA ALA A 847 -35.34 -33.61 37.72
C ALA A 847 -35.42 -33.96 36.23
N VAL A 848 -34.66 -33.24 35.41
CA VAL A 848 -34.61 -33.45 33.96
C VAL A 848 -33.45 -34.38 33.62
N LEU A 849 -33.72 -35.47 32.88
CA LEU A 849 -32.71 -36.43 32.44
C LEU A 849 -32.33 -36.18 30.99
N VAL A 850 -31.03 -36.01 30.72
CA VAL A 850 -30.55 -35.72 29.37
C VAL A 850 -29.29 -36.50 29.04
N GLN A 851 -29.20 -36.96 27.80
CA GLN A 851 -28.10 -37.79 27.33
C GLN A 851 -27.04 -36.93 26.62
N ARG A 852 -25.77 -37.08 27.00
CA ARG A 852 -24.63 -36.52 26.26
C ARG A 852 -23.48 -37.51 26.17
N SER A 853 -22.76 -37.43 25.07
CA SER A 853 -21.53 -38.15 24.80
C SER A 853 -20.34 -37.50 25.52
N PHE A 854 -19.27 -38.28 25.70
CA PHE A 854 -18.00 -37.78 26.24
C PHE A 854 -17.44 -36.59 25.42
N GLU A 855 -17.62 -36.60 24.11
CA GLU A 855 -17.13 -35.51 23.24
C GLU A 855 -17.92 -34.21 23.42
N GLU A 856 -19.21 -34.27 23.74
CA GLU A 856 -20.00 -33.07 24.06
C GLU A 856 -19.56 -32.45 25.40
N PHE A 857 -19.17 -33.27 26.39
CA PHE A 857 -18.54 -32.78 27.62
C PHE A 857 -17.17 -32.14 27.35
N HIS A 858 -16.40 -32.68 26.40
CA HIS A 858 -15.11 -32.13 26.01
C HIS A 858 -15.26 -30.81 25.21
N GLU A 859 -16.26 -30.70 24.33
CA GLU A 859 -16.60 -29.44 23.64
C GLU A 859 -16.96 -28.36 24.64
N LEU A 860 -17.79 -28.69 25.63
CA LEU A 860 -18.15 -27.79 26.72
C LEU A 860 -16.91 -27.32 27.48
N HIS A 861 -16.01 -28.23 27.88
CA HIS A 861 -14.75 -27.86 28.56
C HIS A 861 -13.88 -26.93 27.71
N SER A 862 -13.73 -27.24 26.42
CA SER A 862 -12.90 -26.46 25.49
C SER A 862 -13.43 -25.04 25.30
N LYS A 863 -14.75 -24.87 25.20
CA LYS A 863 -15.40 -23.56 25.08
C LYS A 863 -15.39 -22.77 26.38
N LEU A 864 -15.55 -23.42 27.54
CA LEU A 864 -15.37 -22.78 28.85
C LEU A 864 -13.95 -22.21 29.02
N ARG A 865 -12.92 -22.91 28.54
CA ARG A 865 -11.53 -22.44 28.59
C ARG A 865 -11.27 -21.20 27.73
N LEU A 866 -12.01 -21.03 26.63
CA LEU A 866 -11.94 -19.82 25.80
C LEU A 866 -12.62 -18.62 26.46
N ILE A 867 -13.69 -18.87 27.23
CA ILE A 867 -14.45 -17.82 27.91
C ILE A 867 -13.77 -17.39 29.22
N PHE A 868 -13.14 -18.31 29.95
CA PHE A 868 -12.45 -18.01 31.22
C PHE A 868 -10.98 -18.45 31.23
N PRO A 869 -10.13 -17.84 30.38
CA PRO A 869 -8.72 -18.23 30.25
C PRO A 869 -7.90 -18.02 31.53
N SER A 870 -8.35 -17.15 32.43
CA SER A 870 -7.67 -16.80 33.70
C SER A 870 -8.13 -17.63 34.91
N SER A 871 -9.17 -18.46 34.76
CA SER A 871 -9.74 -19.23 35.88
C SER A 871 -9.14 -20.64 35.98
N LYS A 872 -8.93 -21.15 37.20
CA LYS A 872 -8.52 -22.55 37.44
C LYS A 872 -9.72 -23.49 37.23
N LEU A 873 -10.09 -23.74 35.97
CA LEU A 873 -11.09 -24.75 35.62
C LEU A 873 -10.64 -26.13 36.13
N PRO A 874 -11.57 -27.01 36.57
CA PRO A 874 -11.24 -28.37 36.96
C PRO A 874 -10.63 -29.14 35.77
N SER A 875 -9.70 -30.06 36.06
CA SER A 875 -9.08 -30.89 35.03
C SER A 875 -10.14 -31.77 34.36
N PHE A 876 -10.12 -31.80 33.02
CA PHE A 876 -10.99 -32.68 32.26
C PHE A 876 -10.36 -34.09 32.12
N PRO A 877 -11.15 -35.17 32.16
CA PRO A 877 -10.62 -36.53 32.02
C PRO A 877 -9.85 -36.73 30.70
N SER A 878 -8.71 -37.43 30.77
CA SER A 878 -7.86 -37.70 29.61
C SER A 878 -8.59 -38.50 28.53
N ARG A 879 -8.42 -38.12 27.26
CA ARG A 879 -8.91 -38.89 26.11
C ARG A 879 -8.28 -40.28 26.00
N PHE A 880 -7.05 -40.45 26.53
CA PHE A 880 -6.29 -41.69 26.45
C PHE A 880 -6.26 -42.38 27.82
N VAL A 881 -6.75 -43.62 27.86
CA VAL A 881 -6.62 -44.52 29.02
C VAL A 881 -5.75 -45.70 28.60
N ILE A 882 -4.61 -45.89 29.27
CA ILE A 882 -3.71 -47.02 29.03
C ILE A 882 -4.29 -48.23 29.77
N GLY A 883 -4.90 -49.17 29.03
CA GLY A 883 -5.44 -50.41 29.57
C GLY A 883 -6.38 -51.13 28.59
N ARG A 884 -6.26 -52.46 28.47
CA ARG A 884 -7.03 -53.30 27.54
C ARG A 884 -8.49 -53.59 27.99
N SER A 885 -9.16 -52.67 28.68
CA SER A 885 -10.58 -52.83 29.02
C SER A 885 -11.47 -52.18 27.94
N ARG A 886 -11.67 -52.88 26.82
CA ARG A 886 -12.67 -52.46 25.83
C ARG A 886 -14.06 -52.89 26.31
N GLY A 887 -14.86 -51.96 26.81
CA GLY A 887 -16.26 -52.22 27.15
C GLY A 887 -16.82 -51.39 28.30
N GLU A 888 -17.89 -51.89 28.90
CA GLU A 888 -18.73 -51.28 29.93
C GLU A 888 -17.96 -50.74 31.14
N ALA A 889 -16.90 -51.43 31.56
CA ALA A 889 -16.01 -50.98 32.65
C ALA A 889 -15.32 -49.63 32.36
N MET A 890 -15.03 -49.30 31.10
CA MET A 890 -14.51 -47.97 30.73
C MET A 890 -15.62 -46.91 30.80
N ALA A 891 -16.86 -47.27 30.49
CA ALA A 891 -18.00 -46.37 30.58
C ALA A 891 -18.36 -46.08 32.05
N ASP A 892 -18.28 -47.09 32.94
CA ASP A 892 -18.44 -46.89 34.39
C ASP A 892 -17.36 -45.96 34.94
N ARG A 893 -16.09 -46.20 34.61
CA ARG A 893 -15.00 -45.31 35.04
C ARG A 893 -15.17 -43.87 34.52
N ARG A 894 -15.52 -43.71 33.24
CA ARG A 894 -15.76 -42.38 32.65
C ARG A 894 -16.99 -41.71 33.24
N LYS A 895 -18.02 -42.47 33.64
CA LYS A 895 -19.18 -41.92 34.36
C LYS A 895 -18.72 -41.28 35.66
N ASP A 896 -17.90 -41.96 36.46
CA ASP A 896 -17.43 -41.44 37.74
C ASP A 896 -16.51 -40.22 37.57
N GLU A 897 -15.60 -40.26 36.59
CA GLU A 897 -14.71 -39.14 36.25
C GLU A 897 -15.49 -37.91 35.74
N LEU A 898 -16.47 -38.11 34.85
CA LEU A 898 -17.35 -37.03 34.38
C LEU A 898 -18.24 -36.50 35.49
N ASN A 899 -18.71 -37.37 36.39
CA ASN A 899 -19.51 -36.96 37.54
C ASN A 899 -18.69 -36.07 38.48
N GLY A 900 -17.42 -36.42 38.73
CA GLY A 900 -16.47 -35.57 39.45
C GLY A 900 -16.25 -34.23 38.76
N TYR A 901 -15.98 -34.22 37.44
CA TYR A 901 -15.79 -32.98 36.67
C TYR A 901 -17.01 -32.05 36.74
N VAL A 902 -18.21 -32.59 36.56
CA VAL A 902 -19.48 -31.86 36.61
C VAL A 902 -19.75 -31.29 38.01
N TRP A 903 -19.49 -32.07 39.06
CA TRP A 903 -19.65 -31.60 40.43
C TRP A 903 -18.75 -30.40 40.74
N HIS A 904 -17.49 -30.43 40.31
CA HIS A 904 -16.56 -29.31 40.49
C HIS A 904 -16.97 -28.07 39.69
N LEU A 905 -17.55 -28.23 38.50
CA LEU A 905 -18.06 -27.10 37.71
C LEU A 905 -19.24 -26.39 38.40
N VAL A 906 -20.15 -27.14 39.02
CA VAL A 906 -21.32 -26.56 39.73
C VAL A 906 -20.91 -25.84 41.01
N HIS A 907 -19.84 -26.29 41.67
CA HIS A 907 -19.35 -25.73 42.94
C HIS A 907 -18.15 -24.78 42.76
N ALA A 908 -17.78 -24.43 41.52
CA ALA A 908 -16.74 -23.45 41.21
C ALA A 908 -17.21 -22.01 41.50
N ALA A 909 -16.31 -21.02 41.35
CA ALA A 909 -16.65 -19.60 41.54
C ALA A 909 -17.92 -19.19 40.78
N PRO A 910 -18.74 -18.25 41.30
CA PRO A 910 -20.08 -17.95 40.77
C PRO A 910 -20.10 -17.65 39.27
N GLU A 911 -19.05 -17.02 38.74
CA GLU A 911 -18.89 -16.67 37.32
C GLU A 911 -18.80 -17.90 36.40
N ILE A 912 -18.25 -19.02 36.89
CA ILE A 912 -18.09 -20.29 36.17
C ILE A 912 -19.34 -21.15 36.32
N ALA A 913 -19.88 -21.23 37.55
CA ALA A 913 -21.13 -21.95 37.84
C ALA A 913 -22.33 -21.35 37.09
N GLN A 914 -22.27 -20.04 36.76
CA GLN A 914 -23.31 -19.32 36.00
C GLN A 914 -23.26 -19.54 34.48
N VAL A 915 -22.30 -20.31 33.94
CA VAL A 915 -22.31 -20.67 32.52
C VAL A 915 -23.34 -21.75 32.26
N LYS A 916 -24.51 -21.29 31.82
CA LYS A 916 -25.72 -22.08 31.60
C LYS A 916 -25.51 -23.18 30.57
N MET A 917 -25.67 -24.43 31.00
CA MET A 917 -25.78 -25.61 30.11
C MET A 917 -27.24 -25.87 29.76
N THR A 918 -27.54 -26.03 28.47
CA THR A 918 -28.84 -26.51 27.97
C THR A 918 -28.79 -28.00 27.68
N TRP A 919 -29.77 -28.70 28.25
CA TRP A 919 -29.92 -30.14 28.16
C TRP A 919 -31.36 -30.41 27.66
N SER A 920 -31.50 -30.80 26.38
CA SER A 920 -32.78 -31.20 25.73
C SER A 920 -32.52 -32.21 24.58
N PRO A 921 -33.49 -33.08 24.21
CA PRO A 921 -33.35 -34.08 23.13
C PRO A 921 -33.87 -33.60 21.75
N VAL A 922 -33.35 -34.16 20.64
CA VAL A 922 -33.77 -33.90 19.23
C VAL A 922 -33.98 -35.22 18.46
N SER A 923 -34.97 -35.25 17.57
CA SER A 923 -35.50 -36.39 16.79
C SER A 923 -35.04 -36.44 15.31
N GLY A 924 -34.84 -37.66 14.76
CA GLY A 924 -34.91 -38.08 13.34
C GLY A 924 -33.89 -37.53 12.32
N LYS A 925 -33.11 -38.39 11.63
CA LYS A 925 -32.03 -38.01 10.67
C LYS A 925 -32.29 -38.48 9.23
N GLU A 926 -32.17 -37.58 8.25
CA GLU A 926 -31.98 -37.82 6.80
C GLU A 926 -30.48 -37.63 6.43
N LEU A 927 -29.93 -38.38 5.45
CA LEU A 927 -28.47 -38.48 5.17
C LEU A 927 -27.97 -37.75 3.90
N GLY A 928 -28.82 -36.95 3.25
CA GLY A 928 -28.44 -36.08 2.13
C GLY A 928 -28.69 -36.65 0.73
N GLU A 929 -28.37 -35.87 -0.32
CA GLU A 929 -28.63 -36.18 -1.73
C GLU A 929 -27.40 -35.90 -2.60
N VAL A 930 -27.17 -36.72 -3.65
CA VAL A 930 -26.11 -36.55 -4.65
C VAL A 930 -26.69 -36.27 -6.04
N LYS A 931 -26.15 -35.26 -6.73
CA LYS A 931 -26.52 -34.90 -8.11
C LYS A 931 -25.53 -35.50 -9.11
N LEU A 932 -26.03 -36.24 -10.08
CA LEU A 932 -25.23 -36.86 -11.14
C LEU A 932 -25.69 -36.40 -12.53
N SER A 933 -24.77 -36.40 -13.49
CA SER A 933 -25.06 -36.32 -14.91
C SER A 933 -24.52 -37.56 -15.61
N ILE A 934 -25.39 -38.38 -16.19
CA ILE A 934 -25.07 -39.65 -16.83
C ILE A 934 -25.39 -39.56 -18.33
N SER A 935 -24.45 -39.96 -19.17
CA SER A 935 -24.66 -40.05 -20.63
C SER A 935 -23.93 -41.25 -21.22
N TYR A 936 -24.45 -41.81 -22.30
CA TYR A 936 -23.82 -42.92 -23.01
C TYR A 936 -23.68 -42.60 -24.50
N LYS A 937 -22.46 -42.73 -25.03
CA LYS A 937 -22.15 -42.56 -26.46
C LYS A 937 -20.90 -43.37 -26.83
N SER A 938 -20.90 -43.95 -28.03
CA SER A 938 -19.74 -44.64 -28.62
C SER A 938 -19.13 -45.72 -27.70
N ASP A 939 -19.96 -46.62 -27.17
CA ASP A 939 -19.57 -47.69 -26.22
C ASP A 939 -18.88 -47.20 -24.94
N LYS A 940 -19.10 -45.93 -24.57
CA LYS A 940 -18.59 -45.31 -23.34
C LYS A 940 -19.73 -44.74 -22.51
N LEU A 941 -19.71 -45.04 -21.21
CA LEU A 941 -20.60 -44.48 -20.20
C LEU A 941 -19.87 -43.38 -19.44
N PHE A 942 -20.40 -42.16 -19.49
CA PHE A 942 -19.87 -40.97 -18.84
C PHE A 942 -20.74 -40.63 -17.63
N ILE A 943 -20.15 -40.60 -16.44
CA ILE A 943 -20.84 -40.26 -15.19
C ILE A 943 -20.11 -39.08 -14.56
N MET A 944 -20.74 -37.91 -14.56
CA MET A 944 -20.22 -36.73 -13.89
C MET A 944 -20.85 -36.60 -12.50
N VAL A 945 -20.02 -36.63 -11.47
CA VAL A 945 -20.44 -36.35 -10.09
C VAL A 945 -20.42 -34.84 -9.89
N MET A 946 -21.58 -34.21 -9.71
CA MET A 946 -21.70 -32.75 -9.67
C MET A 946 -21.55 -32.22 -8.25
N HIS A 947 -22.57 -32.43 -7.41
CA HIS A 947 -22.66 -31.90 -6.04
C HIS A 947 -23.33 -32.92 -5.11
N ILE A 948 -23.03 -32.83 -3.82
CA ILE A 948 -23.79 -33.50 -2.76
C ILE A 948 -24.28 -32.44 -1.79
N ARG A 949 -25.48 -32.61 -1.24
CA ARG A 949 -26.03 -31.72 -0.20
C ARG A 949 -26.54 -32.52 0.99
N GLY A 950 -26.45 -31.93 2.19
CA GLY A 950 -27.05 -32.49 3.40
C GLY A 950 -26.35 -33.72 3.98
N LEU A 951 -25.03 -33.88 3.79
CA LEU A 951 -24.29 -34.96 4.44
C LEU A 951 -24.25 -34.78 5.96
N ASP A 952 -24.43 -35.87 6.69
CA ASP A 952 -24.39 -35.90 8.14
C ASP A 952 -22.95 -36.09 8.65
N GLY A 953 -22.45 -35.13 9.43
CA GLY A 953 -21.10 -35.15 10.00
C GLY A 953 -20.55 -33.76 10.31
N THR A 954 -19.54 -33.66 11.18
CA THR A 954 -18.79 -32.41 11.42
C THR A 954 -17.68 -32.29 10.40
N ASP A 955 -17.90 -31.49 9.35
CA ASP A 955 -16.92 -31.15 8.30
C ASP A 955 -16.09 -32.36 7.83
N PRO A 956 -16.72 -33.41 7.27
CA PRO A 956 -15.98 -34.53 6.71
C PRO A 956 -15.12 -34.09 5.52
N ASP A 957 -14.16 -34.93 5.13
CA ASP A 957 -13.48 -34.82 3.84
C ASP A 957 -14.13 -35.80 2.82
N PRO A 958 -15.36 -35.55 2.32
CA PRO A 958 -16.09 -36.53 1.52
C PRO A 958 -15.46 -36.75 0.14
N TYR A 959 -15.45 -38.00 -0.31
CA TYR A 959 -15.20 -38.39 -1.70
C TYR A 959 -16.20 -39.47 -2.14
N VAL A 960 -16.43 -39.57 -3.44
CA VAL A 960 -17.38 -40.53 -4.01
C VAL A 960 -16.63 -41.70 -4.63
N LYS A 961 -17.10 -42.93 -4.37
CA LYS A 961 -16.70 -44.15 -5.09
C LYS A 961 -17.88 -44.67 -5.90
N LEU A 962 -17.63 -44.99 -7.18
CA LEU A 962 -18.59 -45.63 -8.07
C LEU A 962 -18.13 -47.05 -8.41
N TYR A 963 -19.10 -47.97 -8.47
CA TYR A 963 -18.95 -49.33 -9.00
C TYR A 963 -20.06 -49.57 -10.03
N LEU A 964 -19.75 -50.30 -11.10
CA LEU A 964 -20.72 -50.68 -12.13
C LEU A 964 -21.02 -52.18 -11.99
N LEU A 965 -22.17 -52.50 -11.39
CA LEU A 965 -22.57 -53.87 -11.07
C LEU A 965 -23.37 -54.51 -12.24
N PRO A 966 -23.26 -55.83 -12.49
CA PRO A 966 -22.38 -56.77 -11.80
C PRO A 966 -20.90 -56.60 -12.18
N ASP A 967 -20.01 -56.56 -11.20
CA ASP A 967 -18.55 -56.41 -11.40
C ASP A 967 -17.80 -57.68 -10.99
N PRO A 968 -17.91 -58.78 -11.76
CA PRO A 968 -17.34 -60.07 -11.38
C PRO A 968 -15.81 -60.04 -11.26
N GLN A 969 -15.15 -59.13 -12.00
CA GLN A 969 -13.69 -58.96 -11.99
C GLN A 969 -13.21 -57.91 -10.97
N LYS A 970 -14.12 -57.20 -10.28
CA LYS A 970 -13.82 -56.12 -9.32
C LYS A 970 -12.99 -54.97 -9.92
N THR A 971 -13.14 -54.69 -11.21
CA THR A 971 -12.34 -53.69 -11.96
C THR A 971 -13.09 -52.37 -12.23
N SER A 972 -14.38 -52.31 -11.93
CA SER A 972 -15.25 -51.16 -12.23
C SER A 972 -15.10 -49.98 -11.26
N LYS A 973 -14.25 -50.08 -10.24
CA LYS A 973 -14.11 -49.02 -9.24
C LYS A 973 -13.56 -47.74 -9.86
N ARG A 974 -14.27 -46.63 -9.67
CA ARG A 974 -13.83 -45.26 -9.95
C ARG A 974 -14.05 -44.39 -8.71
N LYS A 975 -13.26 -43.33 -8.52
CA LYS A 975 -13.40 -42.43 -7.35
C LYS A 975 -13.13 -40.98 -7.72
N THR A 976 -13.76 -40.05 -7.02
CA THR A 976 -13.45 -38.62 -7.10
C THR A 976 -12.31 -38.24 -6.15
N LYS A 977 -11.79 -37.02 -6.29
CA LYS A 977 -10.97 -36.38 -5.25
C LYS A 977 -11.81 -36.09 -4.00
N ALA A 978 -11.18 -36.08 -2.82
CA ALA A 978 -11.85 -35.70 -1.58
C ALA A 978 -12.03 -34.19 -1.50
N ALA A 979 -13.26 -33.75 -1.25
CA ALA A 979 -13.58 -32.36 -0.94
C ALA A 979 -13.31 -32.15 0.55
N ARG A 980 -12.55 -31.11 0.92
CA ARG A 980 -12.11 -30.93 2.29
C ARG A 980 -13.16 -30.23 3.15
N ARG A 981 -13.42 -30.76 4.35
CA ARG A 981 -14.17 -30.14 5.44
C ARG A 981 -15.50 -29.55 5.02
N THR A 982 -16.35 -30.36 4.41
CA THR A 982 -17.67 -29.90 3.93
C THR A 982 -18.71 -31.01 3.91
N CYS A 983 -19.92 -30.68 4.36
CA CYS A 983 -21.10 -31.55 4.22
C CYS A 983 -21.85 -31.34 2.90
N ASN A 984 -21.41 -30.39 2.08
CA ASN A 984 -22.03 -30.05 0.79
C ASN A 984 -20.97 -29.98 -0.33
N PRO A 985 -20.26 -31.09 -0.63
CA PRO A 985 -19.15 -31.07 -1.57
C PRO A 985 -19.59 -30.87 -3.02
N THR A 986 -18.77 -30.16 -3.79
CA THR A 986 -18.89 -29.99 -5.24
C THR A 986 -17.68 -30.62 -5.91
N TYR A 987 -17.89 -31.57 -6.82
CA TYR A 987 -16.81 -32.28 -7.51
C TYR A 987 -16.69 -31.87 -8.98
N ASN A 988 -17.80 -31.79 -9.71
CA ASN A 988 -17.84 -31.61 -11.18
C ASN A 988 -16.82 -32.52 -11.92
N GLU A 989 -16.64 -33.74 -11.44
CA GLU A 989 -15.62 -34.67 -11.92
C GLU A 989 -16.26 -35.75 -12.79
N MET A 990 -15.75 -35.91 -14.02
CA MET A 990 -16.25 -36.90 -14.99
C MET A 990 -15.51 -38.23 -14.88
N LEU A 991 -16.24 -39.30 -14.61
CA LEU A 991 -15.75 -40.67 -14.52
C LEU A 991 -16.25 -41.46 -15.74
N VAL A 992 -15.32 -42.08 -16.47
CA VAL A 992 -15.61 -42.77 -17.75
C VAL A 992 -15.41 -44.28 -17.63
N TYR A 993 -16.39 -45.03 -18.12
CA TYR A 993 -16.33 -46.47 -18.31
C TYR A 993 -16.27 -46.77 -19.81
N GLU A 994 -15.23 -47.49 -20.23
CA GLU A 994 -15.00 -47.82 -21.64
C GLU A 994 -15.41 -49.26 -21.94
N ARG A 995 -15.78 -49.52 -23.20
CA ARG A 995 -16.12 -50.85 -23.73
C ARG A 995 -17.34 -51.46 -23.01
N ILE A 996 -18.39 -50.67 -22.83
CA ILE A 996 -19.69 -51.16 -22.33
C ILE A 996 -20.61 -51.29 -23.55
N PRO A 997 -20.89 -52.51 -24.06
CA PRO A 997 -21.80 -52.70 -25.19
C PRO A 997 -23.21 -52.22 -24.84
N LEU A 998 -23.95 -51.70 -25.82
CA LEU A 998 -25.30 -51.16 -25.61
C LEU A 998 -26.25 -52.18 -24.94
N GLY A 999 -26.16 -53.46 -25.33
CA GLY A 999 -26.99 -54.54 -24.76
C GLY A 999 -26.73 -54.85 -23.29
N ASP A 1000 -25.59 -54.43 -22.74
CA ASP A 1000 -25.26 -54.65 -21.33
C ASP A 1000 -25.89 -53.59 -20.41
N LEU A 1001 -26.17 -52.37 -20.91
CA LEU A 1001 -26.59 -51.23 -20.08
C LEU A 1001 -27.85 -51.51 -19.26
N ASP A 1002 -28.82 -52.22 -19.83
CA ASP A 1002 -30.09 -52.54 -19.16
C ASP A 1002 -29.94 -53.49 -17.97
N GLN A 1003 -28.80 -54.19 -17.89
CA GLN A 1003 -28.45 -55.11 -16.82
C GLN A 1003 -27.47 -54.49 -15.81
N ARG A 1004 -27.06 -53.23 -16.00
CA ARG A 1004 -26.08 -52.55 -15.13
C ARG A 1004 -26.72 -51.63 -14.09
N VAL A 1005 -26.14 -51.61 -12.90
CA VAL A 1005 -26.50 -50.70 -11.81
C VAL A 1005 -25.26 -49.96 -11.32
N ILE A 1006 -25.35 -48.65 -11.17
CA ILE A 1006 -24.30 -47.86 -10.53
C ILE A 1006 -24.49 -47.96 -9.02
N HIS A 1007 -23.49 -48.45 -8.30
CA HIS A 1007 -23.40 -48.38 -6.85
C HIS A 1007 -22.51 -47.20 -6.48
N LEU A 1008 -23.10 -46.16 -5.89
CA LEU A 1008 -22.42 -44.95 -5.47
C LEU A 1008 -22.28 -44.94 -3.95
N ARG A 1009 -21.06 -44.70 -3.45
CA ARG A 1009 -20.76 -44.57 -2.01
C ARG A 1009 -20.02 -43.28 -1.72
N VAL A 1010 -20.54 -42.49 -0.79
CA VAL A 1010 -19.91 -41.27 -0.27
C VAL A 1010 -19.17 -41.62 1.01
N LEU A 1011 -17.86 -41.35 1.05
CA LEU A 1011 -16.98 -41.74 2.15
C LEU A 1011 -16.22 -40.52 2.66
N GLY A 1012 -16.08 -40.37 3.97
CA GLY A 1012 -15.18 -39.39 4.58
C GLY A 1012 -13.75 -39.93 4.67
N ASP A 1013 -12.78 -39.15 4.21
CA ASP A 1013 -11.35 -39.43 4.36
C ASP A 1013 -10.89 -39.00 5.77
N GLY A 1014 -10.58 -39.95 6.65
CA GLY A 1014 -10.19 -39.71 8.04
C GLY A 1014 -8.70 -39.95 8.27
N ALA A 1015 -8.07 -39.14 9.13
CA ALA A 1015 -6.70 -39.37 9.57
C ALA A 1015 -6.62 -40.63 10.46
N PHE A 1016 -5.95 -41.67 9.94
CA PHE A 1016 -5.68 -42.97 10.56
C PHE A 1016 -6.87 -43.97 10.65
N TRP A 1017 -6.88 -44.89 9.67
CA TRP A 1017 -7.53 -46.21 9.59
C TRP A 1017 -9.03 -46.32 9.93
N GLU A 1018 -9.91 -45.75 9.11
CA GLU A 1018 -11.14 -46.35 8.55
C GLU A 1018 -11.97 -45.28 7.80
N ASN A 1019 -12.36 -45.56 6.54
CA ASN A 1019 -13.20 -44.63 5.77
C ASN A 1019 -14.63 -44.67 6.34
N THR A 1020 -15.17 -43.52 6.77
CA THR A 1020 -16.55 -43.46 7.28
C THR A 1020 -17.53 -43.37 6.11
N LEU A 1021 -18.52 -44.26 6.03
CA LEU A 1021 -19.60 -44.15 5.04
C LEU A 1021 -20.55 -43.03 5.46
N LEU A 1022 -20.65 -42.02 4.61
CA LEU A 1022 -21.53 -40.85 4.80
C LEU A 1022 -22.89 -41.05 4.11
N GLY A 1023 -22.95 -41.97 3.13
CA GLY A 1023 -24.19 -42.38 2.46
C GLY A 1023 -23.92 -43.23 1.22
N GLU A 1024 -24.89 -44.02 0.77
CA GLU A 1024 -24.81 -44.76 -0.49
C GLU A 1024 -26.13 -44.77 -1.26
N THR A 1025 -26.08 -45.01 -2.57
CA THR A 1025 -27.27 -45.12 -3.42
C THR A 1025 -27.02 -46.06 -4.61
N TYR A 1026 -28.09 -46.64 -5.15
CA TYR A 1026 -28.07 -47.56 -6.30
C TYR A 1026 -28.90 -46.97 -7.44
N ILE A 1027 -28.33 -46.93 -8.64
CA ILE A 1027 -28.94 -46.27 -9.79
C ILE A 1027 -28.99 -47.23 -10.97
N ALA A 1028 -30.20 -47.70 -11.32
CA ALA A 1028 -30.40 -48.61 -12.44
C ALA A 1028 -30.30 -47.88 -13.79
N LEU A 1029 -29.56 -48.45 -14.74
CA LEU A 1029 -29.32 -47.83 -16.06
C LEU A 1029 -30.37 -48.18 -17.13
N LYS A 1030 -31.41 -48.95 -16.77
CA LYS A 1030 -32.50 -49.42 -17.64
C LYS A 1030 -33.29 -48.34 -18.42
N LYS A 1031 -33.07 -47.05 -18.12
CA LYS A 1031 -33.76 -45.91 -18.74
C LYS A 1031 -32.86 -45.04 -19.62
N LEU A 1032 -31.57 -45.39 -19.79
CA LEU A 1032 -30.60 -44.53 -20.48
C LEU A 1032 -30.59 -44.79 -21.99
N VAL A 1033 -31.11 -43.85 -22.78
CA VAL A 1033 -31.09 -43.92 -24.25
C VAL A 1033 -29.75 -43.36 -24.79
N PRO A 1034 -29.10 -44.00 -25.78
CA PRO A 1034 -27.89 -43.47 -26.40
C PRO A 1034 -28.08 -42.05 -26.93
N GLY A 1035 -27.17 -41.13 -26.58
CA GLY A 1035 -27.24 -39.72 -26.97
C GLY A 1035 -28.06 -38.81 -26.04
N GLN A 1036 -28.81 -39.36 -25.07
CA GLN A 1036 -29.54 -38.57 -24.08
C GLN A 1036 -28.68 -38.25 -22.85
N HIS A 1037 -28.79 -37.02 -22.36
CA HIS A 1037 -28.17 -36.56 -21.12
C HIS A 1037 -29.18 -36.67 -19.96
N TRP A 1038 -28.87 -37.48 -18.95
CA TRP A 1038 -29.72 -37.63 -17.76
C TRP A 1038 -29.06 -36.92 -16.57
N VAL A 1039 -29.72 -35.91 -15.99
CA VAL A 1039 -29.21 -35.14 -14.85
C VAL A 1039 -30.27 -35.11 -13.75
N ASP A 1040 -29.99 -35.73 -12.60
CA ASP A 1040 -30.97 -35.84 -11.51
C ASP A 1040 -30.31 -35.90 -10.12
N TRP A 1041 -31.12 -35.69 -9.08
CA TRP A 1041 -30.74 -35.88 -7.68
C TRP A 1041 -31.12 -37.28 -7.21
N HIS A 1042 -30.20 -37.94 -6.51
CA HIS A 1042 -30.38 -39.27 -5.94
C HIS A 1042 -30.19 -39.21 -4.42
N GLN A 1043 -31.16 -39.73 -3.68
CA GLN A 1043 -31.15 -39.80 -2.22
C GLN A 1043 -30.10 -40.79 -1.71
N LEU A 1044 -29.37 -40.40 -0.65
CA LEU A 1044 -28.38 -41.23 0.00
C LEU A 1044 -29.00 -41.99 1.19
N GLY A 1045 -28.90 -43.31 1.17
CA GLY A 1045 -29.35 -44.20 2.24
C GLY A 1045 -28.23 -44.62 3.18
N THR A 1046 -28.61 -45.22 4.31
CA THR A 1046 -27.70 -45.95 5.20
C THR A 1046 -27.23 -47.25 4.57
N ALA A 1047 -26.06 -47.75 4.98
CA ALA A 1047 -25.55 -49.05 4.55
C ALA A 1047 -26.62 -50.15 4.65
N GLY A 1048 -27.01 -50.73 3.51
CA GLY A 1048 -27.93 -51.87 3.45
C GLY A 1048 -29.42 -51.56 3.23
N THR A 1049 -29.78 -50.38 2.71
CA THR A 1049 -31.21 -50.03 2.49
C THR A 1049 -31.87 -50.57 1.22
N GLU A 1050 -31.18 -51.33 0.36
CA GLU A 1050 -31.84 -52.12 -0.70
C GLU A 1050 -31.20 -53.51 -0.81
N SER A 1051 -31.67 -54.46 0.01
CA SER A 1051 -31.59 -55.89 -0.30
C SER A 1051 -32.95 -56.58 -0.22
N THR A 1052 -34.04 -55.81 -0.28
CA THR A 1052 -35.42 -56.30 -0.36
C THR A 1052 -36.29 -55.33 -1.15
N ARG A 1053 -36.09 -55.31 -2.47
CA ARG A 1053 -37.17 -55.24 -3.47
C ARG A 1053 -36.67 -55.56 -4.87
#